data_AF-A0A5R9KSD1-F1
#
_entry.id   AF-A0A5R9KSD1-F1
#
_cell.length_a   1.000
_cell.length_b   1.000
_cell.length_c   1.000
_cell.angle_alpha   90.00
_cell.angle_beta   90.00
_cell.angle_gamma   90.00
#
_symmetry.space_group_name_H-M   'P 1'
#
loop_
_entity.id
_entity.type
_entity.pdbx_description
1 polymer ?
#
loop_
_entity_poly.entity_id
_entity_poly.type
_entity_poly.pdbx_seq_one_letter_code
_entity_poly.pdbx_strand_id
1 'polypeptide(L)'
;MVHKKRILSKTTLIWIAGVLLFLTGSGLWVWNRFGPSEGRSYPEIINALPVAQTIDSSSSACDLVVRRYKQIGREMQFELASNAGGLAPYNVEISQNGKTQQFKDIPHRYGTWLTLPNVDLANGEANIKVTSLGLQGCETTALISFDGARKNEIPDPQSWIRYGSKDNFLDIRPVLKDGKFFLKDFASYEDGRTKVVMIDGIVVKDIEKGIEVKPGLLYSVTARWIDAPYNDWWNNVKNRSVRQQNIWIAGKEHAKSSSALTRINIPEWFSPSPTLNVQFDTKIPEFQPISGKLVAMYRMNDDVPASNYYNRGISYLANVDGDQQISKMHYTATPNYFSDKDENWFGKLSKPEVEGMAGAPGFGVYAYDFEFWNQHYPAEVKQRLIWFSDVIKKNHPKMYLMDYWGGGAYTNPHINTVGGANPKDLMKDYQEPKANNSNFDVLPNGESLRNTFNTTPIDVYPKPMFPIDDKGNSANNFVLLSALHSLRINKLIPYQKNNKFIFYGWNRYMPLYKDPINPWSYNLTDPKGELIMNQLEMMPASQALSFSLFSLVLFDGFYLWHDGGAASRDPNAYHVSKDGPGWGYEWYPADNKTPESEVGRNAKGKGAPWYWDFPTEYYALGNWMAKRVEDVIVGGTNVDLTFERDGNWVEPKKEQALLAIDQKLPFVTAIVKDKKIAVLAIDTFQSPTASKTLKVRLPDGTETSIEMYGNWPSLYRGILKK
;
A
#
# COMPACT_ATOMS: atom_id res chain seq x y z
N MET A 1 68.81 45.73 16.36
CA MET A 1 67.34 45.58 16.42
C MET A 1 67.03 44.16 16.89
N VAL A 2 66.76 43.98 18.19
CA VAL A 2 66.56 42.65 18.80
C VAL A 2 65.06 42.35 18.82
N HIS A 3 64.62 41.42 17.98
CA HIS A 3 63.26 40.89 18.05
C HIS A 3 63.12 39.96 19.26
N LYS A 4 62.46 40.45 20.32
CA LYS A 4 61.99 39.61 21.42
C LYS A 4 60.97 38.60 20.88
N LYS A 5 61.30 37.31 20.89
CA LYS A 5 60.31 36.23 20.79
C LYS A 5 59.33 36.38 21.95
N ARG A 6 58.08 36.76 21.68
CA ARG A 6 56.98 36.68 22.64
C ARG A 6 56.68 35.20 22.90
N ILE A 7 57.22 34.67 23.99
CA ILE A 7 56.81 33.36 24.52
C ILE A 7 55.44 33.57 25.17
N LEU A 8 54.41 32.96 24.60
CA LEU A 8 53.06 32.95 25.19
C LEU A 8 53.13 32.37 26.61
N SER A 9 52.59 33.08 27.58
CA SER A 9 52.60 32.64 28.99
C SER A 9 51.83 31.32 29.13
N LYS A 10 52.25 30.44 30.05
CA LYS A 10 51.57 29.15 30.33
C LYS A 10 50.07 29.34 30.57
N THR A 11 49.67 30.45 31.18
CA THR A 11 48.28 30.83 31.42
C THR A 11 47.52 31.11 30.13
N THR A 12 48.16 31.76 29.15
CA THR A 12 47.58 32.01 27.82
C THR A 12 47.41 30.71 27.03
N LEU A 13 48.34 29.77 27.16
CA LEU A 13 48.24 28.43 26.58
C LEU A 13 47.08 27.62 27.19
N ILE A 14 46.88 27.70 28.51
CA ILE A 14 45.77 27.03 29.20
C ILE A 14 44.42 27.65 28.79
N TRP A 15 44.35 28.98 28.66
CA TRP A 15 43.14 29.64 28.17
C TRP A 15 42.84 29.31 26.71
N ILE A 16 43.85 29.30 25.84
CA ILE A 16 43.67 28.90 24.43
C ILE A 16 43.22 27.44 24.35
N ALA A 17 43.82 26.53 25.15
CA ALA A 17 43.42 25.13 25.21
C ALA A 17 42.00 24.96 25.77
N GLY A 18 41.62 25.72 26.80
CA GLY A 18 40.27 25.69 27.38
C GLY A 18 39.21 26.23 26.42
N VAL A 19 39.50 27.31 25.69
CA VAL A 19 38.62 27.86 24.65
C VAL A 19 38.52 26.91 23.47
N LEU A 20 39.62 26.29 23.03
CA LEU A 20 39.60 25.26 21.98
C LEU A 20 38.79 24.04 22.41
N LEU A 21 38.97 23.53 23.63
CA LEU A 21 38.17 22.43 24.20
C LEU A 21 36.68 22.78 24.26
N PHE A 22 36.35 23.99 24.71
CA PHE A 22 34.97 24.47 24.76
C PHE A 22 34.35 24.62 23.37
N LEU A 23 35.09 25.16 22.40
CA LEU A 23 34.66 25.29 21.00
C LEU A 23 34.56 23.93 20.29
N THR A 24 35.45 22.98 20.54
CA THR A 24 35.32 21.61 20.01
C THR A 24 34.16 20.85 20.66
N GLY A 25 33.93 21.02 21.98
CA GLY A 25 32.82 20.37 22.68
C GLY A 25 31.46 20.92 22.27
N SER A 26 31.35 22.24 22.07
CA SER A 26 30.13 22.87 21.54
C SER A 26 29.96 22.63 20.04
N GLY A 27 31.04 22.54 19.25
CA GLY A 27 31.00 22.11 17.85
C GLY A 27 30.51 20.67 17.68
N LEU A 28 30.95 19.73 18.53
CA LEU A 28 30.47 18.35 18.56
C LEU A 28 29.01 18.24 19.02
N TRP A 29 28.59 19.05 20.00
CA TRP A 29 27.19 19.10 20.44
C TRP A 29 26.27 19.70 19.37
N VAL A 30 26.70 20.78 18.70
CA VAL A 30 25.96 21.39 17.59
C VAL A 30 25.93 20.45 16.38
N TRP A 31 27.00 19.71 16.06
CA TRP A 31 27.02 18.72 14.99
C TRP A 31 26.14 17.50 15.30
N ASN A 32 26.16 16.98 16.53
CA ASN A 32 25.27 15.88 16.92
C ASN A 32 23.78 16.31 17.03
N ARG A 33 23.49 17.60 17.17
CA ARG A 33 22.11 18.13 17.29
C ARG A 33 21.56 18.74 16.00
N PHE A 34 22.41 19.28 15.13
CA PHE A 34 22.04 20.01 13.91
C PHE A 34 22.86 19.66 12.67
N GLY A 35 23.91 18.83 12.80
CA GLY A 35 24.61 18.27 11.66
C GLY A 35 23.69 17.34 10.86
N PRO A 36 23.96 17.13 9.56
CA PRO A 36 23.21 16.18 8.77
C PRO A 36 23.27 14.82 9.47
N SER A 37 22.11 14.27 9.80
CA SER A 37 22.04 12.88 10.25
C SER A 37 22.70 12.04 9.17
N GLU A 38 23.84 11.43 9.49
CA GLU A 38 24.51 10.51 8.58
C GLU A 38 23.46 9.56 8.02
N GLY A 39 23.42 9.47 6.69
CA GLY A 39 22.53 8.54 6.01
C GLY A 39 22.70 7.19 6.67
N ARG A 40 21.59 6.56 7.06
CA ARG A 40 21.63 5.22 7.65
C ARG A 40 22.36 4.31 6.68
N SER A 41 23.58 3.90 7.01
CA SER A 41 24.25 2.80 6.34
C SER A 41 23.62 1.52 6.88
N TYR A 42 22.89 0.84 6.01
CA TYR A 42 22.31 -0.46 6.33
C TYR A 42 23.43 -1.50 6.41
N PRO A 43 23.34 -2.52 7.27
CA PRO A 43 24.29 -3.63 7.23
C PRO A 43 24.14 -4.34 5.88
N GLU A 44 24.98 -3.93 4.93
CA GLU A 44 25.06 -4.50 3.59
C GLU A 44 25.52 -5.95 3.69
N ILE A 45 25.00 -6.80 2.82
CA ILE A 45 25.63 -8.10 2.60
C ILE A 45 26.97 -7.81 1.91
N ILE A 46 28.07 -7.92 2.66
CA ILE A 46 29.44 -7.63 2.19
C ILE A 46 29.87 -8.60 1.06
N ASN A 47 29.17 -9.72 0.88
CA ASN A 47 29.42 -10.70 -0.18
C ASN A 47 28.52 -10.45 -1.40
N ALA A 48 29.11 -10.33 -2.59
CA ALA A 48 28.38 -10.13 -3.84
C ALA A 48 27.32 -11.22 -4.10
N LEU A 49 26.06 -10.83 -4.03
CA LEU A 49 24.92 -11.65 -4.47
C LEU A 49 24.95 -11.82 -6.00
N PRO A 50 24.32 -12.87 -6.57
CA PRO A 50 24.42 -13.14 -8.01
C PRO A 50 23.94 -11.97 -8.88
N VAL A 51 24.77 -11.55 -9.82
CA VAL A 51 24.48 -10.58 -10.89
C VAL A 51 24.51 -11.33 -12.21
N ALA A 52 23.76 -10.86 -13.22
CA ALA A 52 23.78 -11.45 -14.56
C ALA A 52 25.20 -11.44 -15.16
N GLN A 53 25.61 -12.56 -15.75
CA GLN A 53 26.92 -12.74 -16.38
C GLN A 53 26.76 -12.78 -17.90
N THR A 54 27.63 -12.06 -18.61
CA THR A 54 27.71 -12.08 -20.08
C THR A 54 28.44 -13.33 -20.53
N ILE A 55 27.97 -13.95 -21.62
CA ILE A 55 28.58 -15.15 -22.19
C ILE A 55 28.68 -15.03 -23.71
N ASP A 56 29.66 -15.73 -24.28
CA ASP A 56 29.76 -15.95 -25.72
C ASP A 56 28.93 -17.19 -26.08
N SER A 57 28.00 -17.03 -27.02
CA SER A 57 27.16 -18.14 -27.51
C SER A 57 27.40 -18.38 -29.00
N SER A 58 27.44 -19.64 -29.41
CA SER A 58 27.45 -20.01 -30.83
C SER A 58 26.02 -20.13 -31.35
N SER A 59 25.73 -19.43 -32.46
CA SER A 59 24.46 -19.49 -33.19
C SER A 59 24.68 -20.16 -34.54
N SER A 60 23.74 -20.99 -34.98
CA SER A 60 23.78 -21.64 -36.30
C SER A 60 22.95 -20.90 -37.35
N ALA A 61 21.69 -20.57 -37.03
CA ALA A 61 20.72 -19.91 -37.90
C ALA A 61 19.88 -18.87 -37.13
N CYS A 62 19.40 -17.83 -37.83
CA CYS A 62 18.57 -16.72 -37.34
C CYS A 62 19.13 -15.83 -36.21
N ASP A 63 20.44 -15.90 -35.96
CA ASP A 63 21.16 -15.11 -34.95
C ASP A 63 20.59 -15.24 -33.52
N LEU A 64 19.99 -16.38 -33.19
CA LEU A 64 19.56 -16.66 -31.84
C LEU A 64 20.80 -16.83 -30.95
N VAL A 65 20.94 -16.00 -29.93
CA VAL A 65 22.08 -16.01 -29.00
C VAL A 65 21.62 -15.93 -27.56
N VAL A 66 22.39 -16.54 -26.66
CA VAL A 66 22.26 -16.32 -25.21
C VAL A 66 23.26 -15.23 -24.82
N ARG A 67 22.78 -14.02 -24.52
CA ARG A 67 23.66 -12.88 -24.20
C ARG A 67 24.16 -12.92 -22.77
N ARG A 68 23.24 -13.24 -21.86
CA ARG A 68 23.50 -13.24 -20.41
C ARG A 68 22.77 -14.38 -19.74
N TYR A 69 23.27 -14.79 -18.57
CA TYR A 69 22.56 -15.71 -17.68
C TYR A 69 22.68 -15.28 -16.22
N LYS A 70 21.78 -15.77 -15.36
CA LYS A 70 21.90 -15.67 -13.91
C LYS A 70 21.32 -16.89 -13.21
N GLN A 71 21.90 -17.22 -12.06
CA GLN A 71 21.40 -18.21 -11.12
C GLN A 71 20.65 -17.53 -9.98
N ILE A 72 19.50 -18.08 -9.62
CA ILE A 72 18.69 -17.65 -8.48
C ILE A 72 18.26 -18.91 -7.72
N GLY A 73 19.02 -19.32 -6.70
CA GLY A 73 18.79 -20.61 -6.06
C GLY A 73 18.99 -21.80 -7.02
N ARG A 74 17.92 -22.57 -7.24
CA ARG A 74 17.83 -23.67 -8.23
C ARG A 74 17.36 -23.23 -9.61
N GLU A 75 17.02 -21.96 -9.76
CA GLU A 75 16.53 -21.42 -11.01
C GLU A 75 17.69 -20.88 -11.85
N MET A 76 17.63 -21.14 -13.15
CA MET A 76 18.52 -20.52 -14.14
C MET A 76 17.70 -19.67 -15.10
N GLN A 77 18.15 -18.44 -15.32
CA GLN A 77 17.52 -17.50 -16.24
C GLN A 77 18.48 -17.12 -17.36
N PHE A 78 17.98 -17.03 -18.60
CA PHE A 78 18.74 -16.71 -19.80
C PHE A 78 18.13 -15.53 -20.56
N GLU A 79 18.96 -14.55 -20.92
CA GLU A 79 18.57 -13.47 -21.81
C GLU A 79 18.84 -13.91 -23.24
N LEU A 80 17.75 -14.17 -23.98
CA LEU A 80 17.81 -14.49 -25.40
C LEU A 80 17.79 -13.22 -26.23
N ALA A 81 18.55 -13.20 -27.32
CA ALA A 81 18.41 -12.20 -28.36
C ALA A 81 18.42 -12.86 -29.74
N SER A 82 17.73 -12.24 -30.70
CA SER A 82 17.60 -12.73 -32.06
C SER A 82 17.22 -11.57 -33.00
N ASN A 83 17.61 -11.68 -34.26
CA ASN A 83 17.16 -10.78 -35.34
C ASN A 83 15.82 -11.24 -35.96
N ALA A 84 15.39 -12.47 -35.68
CA ALA A 84 14.11 -13.04 -36.11
C ALA A 84 13.07 -13.02 -34.98
N GLY A 85 11.84 -12.61 -35.31
CA GLY A 85 10.68 -12.70 -34.44
C GLY A 85 10.00 -14.08 -34.48
N GLY A 86 9.09 -14.34 -33.53
CA GLY A 86 8.26 -15.56 -33.55
C GLY A 86 9.00 -16.85 -33.18
N LEU A 87 10.13 -16.76 -32.48
CA LEU A 87 10.97 -17.92 -32.17
C LEU A 87 10.46 -18.81 -31.02
N ALA A 88 9.73 -18.27 -30.05
CA ALA A 88 9.20 -19.07 -28.96
C ALA A 88 8.03 -19.96 -29.45
N PRO A 89 7.69 -21.07 -28.76
CA PRO A 89 8.35 -21.61 -27.56
C PRO A 89 9.73 -22.24 -27.85
N TYR A 90 10.47 -22.60 -26.80
CA TYR A 90 11.81 -23.18 -26.88
C TYR A 90 11.91 -24.55 -26.20
N ASN A 91 12.74 -25.42 -26.77
CA ASN A 91 13.30 -26.56 -26.05
C ASN A 91 14.68 -26.18 -25.50
N VAL A 92 14.95 -26.55 -24.25
CA VAL A 92 16.23 -26.30 -23.59
C VAL A 92 16.81 -27.60 -23.06
N GLU A 93 18.07 -27.86 -23.38
CA GLU A 93 18.85 -28.96 -22.81
C GLU A 93 19.99 -28.37 -21.98
N ILE A 94 20.16 -28.85 -20.75
CA ILE A 94 21.35 -28.54 -19.94
C ILE A 94 22.08 -29.83 -19.65
N SER A 95 23.38 -29.85 -19.95
CA SER A 95 24.26 -30.99 -19.70
C SER A 95 25.43 -30.63 -18.78
N GLN A 96 25.69 -31.48 -17.79
CA GLN A 96 26.82 -31.35 -16.89
C GLN A 96 27.26 -32.75 -16.43
N ASN A 97 28.57 -33.01 -16.43
CA ASN A 97 29.14 -34.29 -15.97
C ASN A 97 28.47 -35.52 -16.62
N GLY A 98 28.14 -35.44 -17.91
CA GLY A 98 27.48 -36.51 -18.67
C GLY A 98 25.99 -36.71 -18.37
N LYS A 99 25.38 -35.91 -17.49
CA LYS A 99 23.92 -35.89 -17.25
C LYS A 99 23.27 -34.78 -18.07
N THR A 100 22.15 -35.08 -18.72
CA THR A 100 21.37 -34.11 -19.49
C THR A 100 19.97 -33.96 -18.90
N GLN A 101 19.52 -32.72 -18.76
CA GLN A 101 18.15 -32.34 -18.39
C GLN A 101 17.49 -31.66 -19.57
N GLN A 102 16.24 -32.02 -19.87
CA GLN A 102 15.46 -31.44 -20.96
C GLN A 102 14.24 -30.69 -20.41
N PHE A 103 14.02 -29.50 -20.94
CA PHE A 103 12.84 -28.68 -20.70
C PHE A 103 12.18 -28.41 -22.06
N LYS A 104 10.92 -28.79 -22.21
CA LYS A 104 10.22 -28.73 -23.50
C LYS A 104 9.14 -27.66 -23.52
N ASP A 105 8.89 -27.11 -24.71
CA ASP A 105 7.79 -26.17 -24.99
C ASP A 105 7.75 -24.98 -24.02
N ILE A 106 8.92 -24.40 -23.71
CA ILE A 106 9.05 -23.32 -22.75
C ILE A 106 8.54 -22.03 -23.39
N PRO A 107 7.43 -21.45 -22.89
CA PRO A 107 6.92 -20.19 -23.41
C PRO A 107 7.88 -19.06 -23.05
N HIS A 108 7.99 -18.08 -23.94
CA HIS A 108 8.86 -16.93 -23.76
C HIS A 108 8.37 -15.76 -24.60
N ARG A 109 8.58 -14.54 -24.12
CA ARG A 109 8.25 -13.30 -24.82
C ARG A 109 9.38 -12.31 -24.70
N TYR A 110 9.37 -11.30 -25.56
CA TYR A 110 10.32 -10.19 -25.47
C TYR A 110 10.21 -9.47 -24.10
N GLY A 111 11.35 -9.00 -23.59
CA GLY A 111 11.42 -8.29 -22.31
C GLY A 111 11.37 -9.19 -21.06
N THR A 112 11.42 -10.51 -21.21
CA THR A 112 11.54 -11.45 -20.08
C THR A 112 12.73 -12.38 -20.25
N TRP A 113 13.21 -12.90 -19.13
CA TRP A 113 14.25 -13.94 -19.12
C TRP A 113 13.62 -15.31 -19.38
N LEU A 114 14.21 -16.11 -20.27
CA LEU A 114 13.86 -17.53 -20.39
C LEU A 114 14.23 -18.21 -19.07
N THR A 115 13.22 -18.72 -18.37
CA THR A 115 13.38 -19.17 -16.97
C THR A 115 13.23 -20.68 -16.85
N LEU A 116 14.24 -21.33 -16.26
CA LEU A 116 14.24 -22.75 -15.92
C LEU A 116 14.17 -22.90 -14.39
N PRO A 117 13.00 -23.23 -13.81
CA PRO A 117 12.74 -23.07 -12.38
C PRO A 117 13.52 -24.03 -11.46
N ASN A 118 13.84 -25.23 -11.93
CA ASN A 118 14.44 -26.28 -11.11
C ASN A 118 15.50 -27.03 -11.91
N VAL A 119 16.73 -26.52 -11.95
CA VAL A 119 17.86 -27.24 -12.52
C VAL A 119 18.55 -28.10 -11.46
N ASP A 120 18.88 -29.34 -11.80
CA ASP A 120 19.68 -30.23 -10.96
C ASP A 120 21.12 -30.28 -11.43
N LEU A 121 21.89 -29.24 -11.08
CA LEU A 121 23.30 -29.12 -11.41
C LEU A 121 24.16 -29.24 -10.14
N ALA A 122 25.35 -29.80 -10.32
CA ALA A 122 26.44 -29.74 -9.37
C ALA A 122 27.21 -28.42 -9.54
N ASN A 123 28.07 -28.10 -8.55
CA ASN A 123 28.94 -26.94 -8.64
C ASN A 123 29.91 -27.06 -9.82
N GLY A 124 29.97 -26.04 -10.68
CA GLY A 124 30.88 -25.98 -11.83
C GLY A 124 30.17 -25.65 -13.15
N GLU A 125 30.89 -25.81 -14.26
CA GLU A 125 30.41 -25.49 -15.61
C GLU A 125 29.36 -26.49 -16.11
N ALA A 126 28.40 -26.01 -16.90
CA ALA A 126 27.39 -26.78 -17.62
C ALA A 126 27.21 -26.21 -19.02
N ASN A 127 26.83 -27.05 -19.98
CA ASN A 127 26.54 -26.65 -21.35
C ASN A 127 25.03 -26.56 -21.54
N ILE A 128 24.54 -25.44 -22.07
CA ILE A 128 23.15 -25.22 -22.42
C ILE A 128 22.98 -25.25 -23.93
N LYS A 129 21.93 -25.90 -24.41
CA LYS A 129 21.42 -25.82 -25.78
C LYS A 129 19.99 -25.29 -25.76
N VAL A 130 19.72 -24.23 -26.51
CA VAL A 130 18.37 -23.67 -26.70
C VAL A 130 17.97 -23.84 -28.16
N THR A 131 16.83 -24.46 -28.42
CA THR A 131 16.29 -24.70 -29.76
C THR A 131 14.91 -24.08 -29.88
N SER A 132 14.73 -23.23 -30.87
CA SER A 132 13.43 -22.62 -31.22
C SER A 132 12.49 -23.65 -31.83
N LEU A 133 11.23 -23.62 -31.42
CA LEU A 133 10.15 -24.40 -32.04
C LEU A 133 9.35 -23.57 -33.06
N GLY A 134 9.48 -22.24 -33.00
CA GLY A 134 8.86 -21.31 -33.95
C GLY A 134 9.54 -21.29 -35.31
N LEU A 135 10.86 -21.53 -35.37
CA LEU A 135 11.61 -21.55 -36.62
C LEU A 135 12.59 -22.72 -36.66
N GLN A 136 12.44 -23.59 -37.65
CA GLN A 136 13.26 -24.79 -37.80
C GLN A 136 14.74 -24.43 -38.01
N GLY A 137 15.64 -25.11 -37.29
CA GLY A 137 17.09 -24.93 -37.40
C GLY A 137 17.66 -23.78 -36.57
N CYS A 138 16.82 -22.97 -35.92
CA CYS A 138 17.26 -21.92 -35.01
C CYS A 138 17.65 -22.51 -33.65
N GLU A 139 18.96 -22.62 -33.41
CA GLU A 139 19.49 -23.09 -32.14
C GLU A 139 20.77 -22.35 -31.73
N THR A 140 21.03 -22.36 -30.43
CA THR A 140 22.23 -21.80 -29.83
C THR A 140 22.73 -22.66 -28.69
N THR A 141 24.04 -22.62 -28.47
CA THR A 141 24.69 -23.28 -27.32
C THR A 141 25.61 -22.31 -26.59
N ALA A 142 25.70 -22.47 -25.28
CA ALA A 142 26.59 -21.66 -24.45
C ALA A 142 27.09 -22.42 -23.21
N LEU A 143 28.19 -21.96 -22.63
CA LEU A 143 28.70 -22.46 -21.36
C LEU A 143 28.26 -21.54 -20.22
N ILE A 144 27.83 -22.14 -19.12
CA ILE A 144 27.32 -21.47 -17.93
C ILE A 144 27.97 -22.08 -16.68
N SER A 145 28.10 -21.31 -15.61
CA SER A 145 28.59 -21.82 -14.32
C SER A 145 27.45 -21.88 -13.31
N PHE A 146 27.35 -22.99 -12.58
CA PHE A 146 26.41 -23.16 -11.48
C PHE A 146 27.15 -23.17 -10.14
N ASP A 147 26.76 -22.28 -9.23
CA ASP A 147 27.28 -22.22 -7.87
C ASP A 147 26.41 -23.09 -6.95
N GLY A 148 26.98 -24.23 -6.53
CA GLY A 148 26.29 -25.18 -5.65
C GLY A 148 25.97 -24.62 -4.26
N ALA A 149 26.72 -23.62 -3.78
CA ALA A 149 26.50 -23.00 -2.47
C ALA A 149 25.24 -22.12 -2.46
N ARG A 150 24.84 -21.58 -3.62
CA ARG A 150 23.65 -20.72 -3.76
C ARG A 150 22.37 -21.50 -3.98
N LYS A 151 22.43 -22.81 -4.23
CA LYS A 151 21.29 -23.68 -4.58
C LYS A 151 20.08 -23.51 -3.65
N ASN A 152 20.31 -23.30 -2.35
CA ASN A 152 19.26 -23.21 -1.33
C ASN A 152 19.15 -21.81 -0.69
N GLU A 153 19.66 -20.76 -1.34
CA GLU A 153 19.56 -19.39 -0.84
C GLU A 153 18.13 -18.83 -0.94
N ILE A 154 17.33 -19.33 -1.87
CA ILE A 154 15.92 -18.96 -2.03
C ILE A 154 15.07 -19.90 -1.17
N PRO A 155 14.20 -19.39 -0.28
CA PRO A 155 13.27 -20.20 0.50
C PRO A 155 12.36 -21.04 -0.39
N ASP A 156 11.83 -22.13 0.17
CA ASP A 156 10.86 -22.99 -0.52
C ASP A 156 9.72 -22.15 -1.13
N PRO A 157 9.36 -22.31 -2.42
CA PRO A 157 8.30 -21.54 -3.05
C PRO A 157 6.93 -21.59 -2.36
N GLN A 158 6.65 -22.60 -1.55
CA GLN A 158 5.41 -22.70 -0.75
C GLN A 158 5.47 -21.83 0.53
N SER A 159 6.65 -21.37 0.92
CA SER A 159 6.87 -20.56 2.11
C SER A 159 6.85 -19.05 1.84
N TRP A 160 6.57 -18.62 0.61
CA TRP A 160 6.46 -17.20 0.28
C TRP A 160 5.56 -16.96 -0.93
N ILE A 161 5.15 -15.73 -1.09
CA ILE A 161 4.29 -15.25 -2.16
C ILE A 161 5.03 -14.16 -2.93
N ARG A 162 4.85 -14.13 -4.25
CA ARG A 162 5.22 -13.01 -5.12
C ARG A 162 4.19 -12.81 -6.22
N TYR A 163 3.56 -11.63 -6.21
CA TYR A 163 2.65 -11.19 -7.25
C TYR A 163 2.95 -9.77 -7.68
N GLY A 164 2.67 -9.46 -8.95
CA GLY A 164 3.03 -8.18 -9.56
C GLY A 164 3.62 -8.37 -10.94
N SER A 165 4.46 -7.43 -11.35
CA SER A 165 5.21 -7.51 -12.61
C SER A 165 6.13 -8.73 -12.63
N LYS A 166 6.29 -9.36 -13.79
CA LYS A 166 7.22 -10.51 -14.00
C LYS A 166 8.20 -10.29 -15.15
N ASP A 167 8.47 -9.05 -15.51
CA ASP A 167 9.37 -8.69 -16.61
C ASP A 167 10.80 -8.43 -16.13
N ASN A 168 11.68 -8.09 -17.08
CA ASN A 168 13.07 -7.83 -16.80
C ASN A 168 13.31 -6.54 -15.99
N PHE A 169 12.30 -5.71 -15.69
CA PHE A 169 12.47 -4.46 -14.94
C PHE A 169 12.57 -4.69 -13.43
N LEU A 170 11.84 -5.68 -12.88
CA LEU A 170 11.75 -5.92 -11.43
C LEU A 170 11.62 -7.42 -11.10
N ASP A 171 12.55 -7.98 -10.34
CA ASP A 171 12.58 -9.39 -9.93
C ASP A 171 12.99 -9.49 -8.44
N ILE A 172 12.10 -9.05 -7.54
CA ILE A 172 12.28 -9.14 -6.10
C ILE A 172 12.02 -10.57 -5.63
N ARG A 173 12.96 -11.10 -4.83
CA ARG A 173 12.79 -12.40 -4.16
C ARG A 173 13.35 -12.38 -2.74
N PRO A 174 12.81 -13.23 -1.85
CA PRO A 174 13.43 -13.46 -0.56
C PRO A 174 14.70 -14.31 -0.70
N VAL A 175 15.72 -13.95 0.07
CA VAL A 175 16.98 -14.68 0.22
C VAL A 175 17.15 -15.02 1.70
N LEU A 176 17.37 -16.29 2.03
CA LEU A 176 17.67 -16.77 3.36
C LEU A 176 19.20 -16.83 3.54
N LYS A 177 19.71 -16.03 4.47
CA LYS A 177 21.14 -16.02 4.81
C LYS A 177 21.31 -15.88 6.32
N ASP A 178 22.12 -16.75 6.92
CA ASP A 178 22.43 -16.73 8.36
C ASP A 178 21.17 -16.72 9.25
N GLY A 179 20.11 -17.44 8.82
CA GLY A 179 18.83 -17.52 9.54
C GLY A 179 17.93 -16.27 9.40
N LYS A 180 18.31 -15.29 8.58
CA LYS A 180 17.57 -14.06 8.32
C LYS A 180 17.09 -13.98 6.88
N PHE A 181 15.96 -13.30 6.66
CA PHE A 181 15.42 -13.05 5.33
C PHE A 181 15.83 -11.68 4.82
N PHE A 182 16.14 -11.62 3.52
CA PHE A 182 16.46 -10.38 2.81
C PHE A 182 15.60 -10.30 1.54
N LEU A 183 15.09 -9.12 1.19
CA LEU A 183 14.52 -8.87 -0.13
C LEU A 183 15.61 -8.36 -1.05
N LYS A 184 15.75 -9.00 -2.22
CA LYS A 184 16.74 -8.61 -3.22
C LYS A 184 16.12 -8.50 -4.61
N ASP A 185 16.48 -7.46 -5.35
CA ASP A 185 16.17 -7.34 -6.77
C ASP A 185 17.21 -8.08 -7.64
N PHE A 186 16.73 -9.01 -8.46
CA PHE A 186 17.53 -9.78 -9.41
C PHE A 186 17.41 -9.27 -10.85
N ALA A 187 16.52 -8.31 -11.14
CA ALA A 187 16.28 -7.82 -12.51
C ALA A 187 17.51 -7.11 -13.07
N SER A 188 18.13 -6.23 -12.28
CA SER A 188 19.29 -5.40 -12.67
C SER A 188 19.10 -4.65 -14.00
N TYR A 189 17.88 -4.19 -14.27
CA TYR A 189 17.56 -3.43 -15.49
C TYR A 189 17.98 -1.97 -15.38
N GLU A 190 18.73 -1.53 -16.38
CA GLU A 190 19.20 -0.16 -16.55
C GLU A 190 19.04 0.25 -18.01
N ASP A 191 18.35 1.36 -18.25
CA ASP A 191 18.15 1.96 -19.58
C ASP A 191 18.65 3.42 -19.64
N GLY A 192 19.48 3.80 -18.68
CA GLY A 192 19.99 5.16 -18.50
C GLY A 192 19.07 6.10 -17.73
N ARG A 193 17.80 5.74 -17.51
CA ARG A 193 16.90 6.51 -16.63
C ARG A 193 17.23 6.25 -15.17
N THR A 194 16.82 7.19 -14.31
CA THR A 194 17.00 7.04 -12.87
C THR A 194 15.97 6.07 -12.32
N LYS A 195 16.44 5.02 -11.64
CA LYS A 195 15.61 4.03 -10.95
C LYS A 195 15.44 4.42 -9.48
N VAL A 196 14.19 4.60 -9.05
CA VAL A 196 13.81 4.80 -7.63
C VAL A 196 13.09 3.56 -7.15
N VAL A 197 13.57 2.97 -6.06
CA VAL A 197 12.92 1.83 -5.42
C VAL A 197 12.34 2.26 -4.09
N MET A 198 11.12 1.81 -3.79
CA MET A 198 10.44 2.04 -2.53
C MET A 198 9.96 0.73 -1.94
N ILE A 199 9.98 0.62 -0.61
CA ILE A 199 9.28 -0.42 0.15
C ILE A 199 8.24 0.28 1.01
N ASP A 200 6.98 -0.12 0.85
CA ASP A 200 5.83 0.44 1.56
C ASP A 200 5.76 1.98 1.49
N GLY A 201 6.09 2.54 0.31
CA GLY A 201 6.02 3.98 0.01
C GLY A 201 7.20 4.82 0.51
N ILE A 202 8.25 4.19 1.05
CA ILE A 202 9.49 4.86 1.49
C ILE A 202 10.64 4.43 0.58
N VAL A 203 11.41 5.41 0.09
CA VAL A 203 12.59 5.15 -0.76
C VAL A 203 13.63 4.33 0.00
N VAL A 204 14.11 3.28 -0.66
CA VAL A 204 15.22 2.45 -0.19
C VAL A 204 16.35 2.48 -1.21
N LYS A 205 17.57 2.29 -0.74
CA LYS A 205 18.76 2.16 -1.58
C LYS A 205 19.30 0.73 -1.50
N ASP A 206 20.10 0.37 -2.49
CA ASP A 206 20.88 -0.87 -2.51
C ASP A 206 20.03 -2.16 -2.40
N ILE A 207 18.80 -2.17 -2.91
CA ILE A 207 17.94 -3.36 -2.86
C ILE A 207 18.55 -4.55 -3.61
N GLU A 208 19.39 -4.31 -4.60
CA GLU A 208 20.17 -5.30 -5.32
C GLU A 208 21.22 -6.01 -4.44
N LYS A 209 21.65 -5.37 -3.34
CA LYS A 209 22.53 -5.97 -2.31
C LYS A 209 21.75 -6.73 -1.23
N GLY A 210 20.43 -6.64 -1.23
CA GLY A 210 19.55 -7.29 -0.27
C GLY A 210 19.26 -6.43 0.97
N ILE A 211 17.99 -6.30 1.33
CA ILE A 211 17.54 -5.56 2.53
C ILE A 211 16.90 -6.55 3.52
N GLU A 212 17.39 -6.57 4.77
CA GLU A 212 16.86 -7.46 5.82
C GLU A 212 15.38 -7.16 6.09
N VAL A 213 14.55 -8.20 6.16
CA VAL A 213 13.11 -8.12 6.42
C VAL A 213 12.65 -9.17 7.42
N LYS A 214 11.54 -8.88 8.12
CA LYS A 214 10.86 -9.84 8.99
C LYS A 214 9.83 -10.67 8.22
N PRO A 215 9.70 -11.98 8.51
CA PRO A 215 8.60 -12.78 7.97
C PRO A 215 7.27 -12.39 8.63
N GLY A 216 6.15 -12.83 8.05
CA GLY A 216 4.78 -12.57 8.54
C GLY A 216 4.16 -11.26 8.01
N LEU A 217 4.92 -10.46 7.26
CA LEU A 217 4.50 -9.18 6.70
C LEU A 217 4.54 -9.22 5.16
N LEU A 218 3.62 -8.50 4.50
CA LEU A 218 3.60 -8.36 3.04
C LEU A 218 4.27 -7.03 2.66
N TYR A 219 5.43 -7.10 2.03
CA TYR A 219 6.17 -5.94 1.56
C TYR A 219 5.74 -5.56 0.15
N SER A 220 5.30 -4.32 -0.03
CA SER A 220 5.03 -3.77 -1.36
C SER A 220 6.27 -3.05 -1.88
N VAL A 221 6.96 -3.68 -2.84
CA VAL A 221 8.15 -3.10 -3.48
C VAL A 221 7.74 -2.47 -4.80
N THR A 222 8.01 -1.18 -4.95
CA THR A 222 7.76 -0.45 -6.19
C THR A 222 9.05 0.10 -6.76
N ALA A 223 9.21 -0.01 -8.07
CA ALA A 223 10.33 0.53 -8.82
C ALA A 223 9.82 1.47 -9.91
N ARG A 224 10.45 2.64 -10.02
CA ARG A 224 10.05 3.71 -10.93
C ARG A 224 11.25 4.18 -11.74
N TRP A 225 11.09 4.29 -13.05
CA TRP A 225 12.10 4.83 -13.98
C TRP A 225 11.66 6.20 -14.45
N ILE A 226 12.53 7.19 -14.26
CA ILE A 226 12.24 8.61 -14.45
C ILE A 226 13.40 9.28 -15.16
N ASP A 227 13.10 10.11 -16.16
CA ASP A 227 14.06 11.06 -16.71
C ASP A 227 14.32 12.16 -15.67
N ALA A 228 15.56 12.25 -15.17
CA ALA A 228 15.95 13.24 -14.18
C ALA A 228 15.54 14.68 -14.60
N PRO A 229 15.18 15.56 -13.64
CA PRO A 229 15.14 15.37 -12.17
C PRO A 229 13.83 14.77 -11.60
N TYR A 230 13.89 14.24 -10.38
CA TYR A 230 12.77 13.57 -9.66
C TYR A 230 11.48 14.37 -9.54
N ASN A 231 11.60 15.70 -9.43
CA ASN A 231 10.45 16.60 -9.28
C ASN A 231 9.55 16.63 -10.53
N ASP A 232 10.05 16.11 -11.65
CA ASP A 232 9.34 16.05 -12.92
C ASP A 232 8.54 14.75 -13.10
N TRP A 233 8.30 13.96 -12.04
CA TRP A 233 7.36 12.83 -12.12
C TRP A 233 6.01 13.24 -12.72
N TRP A 234 5.63 14.50 -12.55
CA TRP A 234 4.40 15.11 -13.07
C TRP A 234 4.49 15.72 -14.46
N ASN A 235 5.67 15.73 -15.08
CA ASN A 235 5.84 16.33 -16.40
C ASN A 235 5.26 15.41 -17.48
N ASN A 236 4.26 15.93 -18.19
CA ASN A 236 3.42 15.23 -19.16
C ASN A 236 4.16 14.66 -20.39
N VAL A 237 5.45 14.95 -20.57
CA VAL A 237 6.23 14.66 -21.80
C VAL A 237 7.38 13.66 -21.56
N LYS A 238 7.59 13.17 -20.32
CA LYS A 238 8.74 12.32 -19.96
C LYS A 238 8.43 10.81 -19.98
N ASN A 239 9.41 10.01 -20.38
CA ASN A 239 9.32 8.54 -20.45
C ASN A 239 9.29 7.94 -19.04
N ARG A 240 8.10 7.64 -18.52
CA ARG A 240 7.90 7.12 -17.15
C ARG A 240 7.45 5.67 -17.18
N SER A 241 7.96 4.88 -16.22
CA SER A 241 7.55 3.48 -16.06
C SER A 241 7.49 3.12 -14.58
N VAL A 242 6.52 2.28 -14.20
CA VAL A 242 6.36 1.77 -12.83
C VAL A 242 6.22 0.25 -12.84
N ARG A 243 6.79 -0.38 -11.82
CA ARG A 243 6.64 -1.80 -11.51
C ARG A 243 6.37 -1.97 -10.03
N GLN A 244 5.48 -2.90 -9.69
CA GLN A 244 5.17 -3.27 -8.33
C GLN A 244 5.25 -4.78 -8.20
N GLN A 245 5.87 -5.24 -7.11
CA GLN A 245 5.82 -6.62 -6.64
C GLN A 245 5.50 -6.64 -5.15
N ASN A 246 4.60 -7.55 -4.76
CA ASN A 246 4.21 -7.77 -3.38
C ASN A 246 4.80 -9.10 -2.91
N ILE A 247 5.61 -9.05 -1.85
CA ILE A 247 6.35 -10.19 -1.33
C ILE A 247 5.92 -10.47 0.10
N TRP A 248 5.40 -11.67 0.36
CA TRP A 248 5.12 -12.14 1.73
C TRP A 248 5.93 -13.38 2.00
N ILE A 249 6.50 -13.48 3.20
CA ILE A 249 7.33 -14.60 3.62
C ILE A 249 6.68 -15.24 4.85
N ALA A 250 6.44 -16.54 4.80
CA ALA A 250 5.93 -17.30 5.92
C ALA A 250 6.94 -17.29 7.06
N GLY A 251 6.45 -17.11 8.28
CA GLY A 251 7.28 -17.21 9.47
C GLY A 251 6.69 -16.45 10.64
N LYS A 252 7.31 -16.61 11.80
CA LYS A 252 6.85 -16.03 13.05
C LYS A 252 7.51 -14.68 13.25
N GLU A 253 6.75 -13.69 13.70
CA GLU A 253 7.35 -12.53 14.35
C GLU A 253 8.15 -13.00 15.59
N HIS A 254 9.34 -12.45 15.79
CA HIS A 254 10.23 -12.82 16.90
C HIS A 254 9.62 -12.54 18.29
N ALA A 255 10.26 -13.13 19.30
CA ALA A 255 9.77 -13.37 20.66
C ALA A 255 9.12 -12.17 21.38
N LYS A 256 8.16 -12.50 22.26
CA LYS A 256 7.48 -11.57 23.17
C LYS A 256 8.49 -10.74 23.96
N SER A 257 8.42 -9.42 23.83
CA SER A 257 9.06 -8.52 24.80
C SER A 257 8.32 -8.52 26.12
N SER A 258 9.08 -8.37 27.21
CA SER A 258 8.52 -8.12 28.54
C SER A 258 7.88 -6.73 28.55
N SER A 259 6.56 -6.67 28.48
CA SER A 259 5.77 -5.45 28.54
C SER A 259 4.56 -5.64 29.47
N ALA A 260 4.12 -4.57 30.13
CA ALA A 260 2.86 -4.55 30.87
C ALA A 260 1.64 -4.67 29.93
N LEU A 261 1.86 -4.52 28.62
CA LEU A 261 0.87 -4.65 27.59
C LEU A 261 1.09 -5.94 26.79
N THR A 262 0.00 -6.55 26.34
CA THR A 262 0.02 -7.70 25.44
C THR A 262 -0.21 -7.22 24.02
N ARG A 263 0.76 -7.43 23.12
CA ARG A 263 0.61 -7.13 21.69
C ARG A 263 -0.45 -8.03 21.06
N ILE A 264 -1.27 -7.45 20.21
CA ILE A 264 -2.19 -8.17 19.31
C ILE A 264 -1.46 -8.29 17.98
N ASN A 265 -0.82 -9.43 17.77
CA ASN A 265 -0.04 -9.70 16.57
C ASN A 265 -0.95 -10.01 15.38
N ILE A 266 -0.39 -9.91 14.17
CA ILE A 266 -0.96 -10.58 13.00
C ILE A 266 -0.94 -12.09 13.31
N PRO A 267 -2.10 -12.77 13.26
CA PRO A 267 -2.19 -14.13 13.74
C PRO A 267 -1.49 -15.12 12.80
N GLU A 268 -0.94 -16.21 13.34
CA GLU A 268 -0.18 -17.22 12.56
C GLU A 268 -1.01 -17.87 11.44
N TRP A 269 -2.35 -17.92 11.57
CA TRP A 269 -3.24 -18.44 10.53
C TRP A 269 -3.47 -17.47 9.36
N PHE A 270 -3.15 -16.19 9.54
CA PHE A 270 -3.32 -15.20 8.48
C PHE A 270 -2.14 -15.25 7.53
N SER A 271 -2.45 -15.41 6.25
CA SER A 271 -1.52 -15.15 5.16
C SER A 271 -2.31 -14.53 4.01
N PRO A 272 -1.70 -13.64 3.21
CA PRO A 272 -2.32 -13.13 2.00
C PRO A 272 -2.76 -14.27 1.07
N SER A 273 -3.79 -14.03 0.27
CA SER A 273 -4.26 -15.01 -0.71
C SER A 273 -3.17 -15.35 -1.74
N PRO A 274 -2.89 -16.64 -1.99
CA PRO A 274 -2.08 -17.09 -3.12
C PRO A 274 -2.90 -17.19 -4.43
N THR A 275 -4.18 -16.83 -4.40
CA THR A 275 -5.05 -16.86 -5.59
C THR A 275 -5.47 -15.44 -5.96
N LEU A 276 -6.14 -15.29 -7.10
CA LEU A 276 -6.59 -13.99 -7.62
C LEU A 276 -7.58 -13.29 -6.71
N ASN A 277 -8.40 -14.08 -6.00
CA ASN A 277 -9.40 -13.54 -5.10
C ASN A 277 -8.85 -13.38 -3.70
N VAL A 278 -9.37 -12.36 -3.04
CA VAL A 278 -9.31 -12.24 -1.60
C VAL A 278 -9.97 -13.48 -0.97
N GLN A 279 -9.40 -13.95 0.12
CA GLN A 279 -9.81 -15.11 0.91
C GLN A 279 -10.29 -14.71 2.30
N PHE A 280 -10.26 -13.42 2.68
CA PHE A 280 -10.70 -12.98 4.00
C PHE A 280 -12.13 -13.45 4.31
N ASP A 281 -12.99 -13.51 3.29
CA ASP A 281 -14.38 -13.96 3.27
C ASP A 281 -14.60 -15.40 3.74
N THR A 282 -13.55 -16.21 3.76
CA THR A 282 -13.59 -17.60 4.23
C THR A 282 -12.55 -17.88 5.31
N LYS A 283 -11.36 -17.28 5.20
CA LYS A 283 -10.20 -17.52 6.05
C LYS A 283 -10.23 -16.80 7.39
N ILE A 284 -10.76 -15.58 7.45
CA ILE A 284 -10.88 -14.87 8.72
C ILE A 284 -11.94 -15.59 9.57
N PRO A 285 -11.65 -15.95 10.84
CA PRO A 285 -12.63 -16.57 11.72
C PRO A 285 -13.87 -15.71 11.86
N GLU A 286 -15.04 -16.33 12.03
CA GLU A 286 -16.28 -15.59 12.14
C GLU A 286 -16.35 -14.74 13.42
N PHE A 287 -16.88 -13.53 13.29
CA PHE A 287 -17.21 -12.62 14.38
C PHE A 287 -18.30 -11.63 13.95
N GLN A 288 -19.09 -11.20 14.93
CA GLN A 288 -20.09 -10.16 14.72
C GLN A 288 -19.43 -8.79 14.55
N PRO A 289 -20.01 -7.89 13.72
CA PRO A 289 -19.54 -6.50 13.59
C PRO A 289 -19.30 -5.83 14.95
N ILE A 290 -18.29 -4.95 14.99
CA ILE A 290 -17.98 -4.19 16.20
C ILE A 290 -19.12 -3.24 16.48
N SER A 291 -19.65 -3.27 17.72
CA SER A 291 -20.82 -2.47 18.07
C SER A 291 -20.63 -0.98 17.79
N GLY A 292 -21.58 -0.39 17.04
CA GLY A 292 -21.60 1.03 16.70
C GLY A 292 -20.60 1.47 15.63
N LYS A 293 -19.84 0.55 15.01
CA LYS A 293 -18.91 0.84 13.90
C LYS A 293 -19.57 0.60 12.53
N LEU A 294 -19.23 1.45 11.56
CA LEU A 294 -19.61 1.35 10.17
C LEU A 294 -18.43 0.74 9.40
N VAL A 295 -18.57 -0.51 8.97
CA VAL A 295 -17.60 -1.19 8.11
C VAL A 295 -18.27 -1.47 6.78
N ALA A 296 -17.88 -0.74 5.75
CA ALA A 296 -18.37 -0.90 4.39
C ALA A 296 -17.22 -1.33 3.48
N MET A 297 -17.44 -2.40 2.69
CA MET A 297 -16.47 -2.90 1.73
C MET A 297 -17.16 -3.17 0.38
N TYR A 298 -16.47 -2.86 -0.71
CA TYR A 298 -16.99 -3.04 -2.06
C TYR A 298 -16.62 -4.39 -2.69
N ARG A 299 -15.42 -4.89 -2.38
CA ARG A 299 -14.88 -6.12 -2.98
C ARG A 299 -15.56 -7.38 -2.45
N MET A 300 -16.14 -8.17 -3.37
CA MET A 300 -16.76 -9.47 -3.09
C MET A 300 -16.30 -10.52 -4.11
N ASN A 301 -16.33 -11.78 -3.71
CA ASN A 301 -16.25 -12.96 -4.57
C ASN A 301 -17.67 -13.37 -4.98
N ASP A 302 -17.86 -13.73 -6.25
CA ASP A 302 -19.18 -14.02 -6.82
C ASP A 302 -19.84 -15.31 -6.29
N ASP A 303 -19.03 -16.27 -5.85
CA ASP A 303 -19.45 -17.58 -5.36
C ASP A 303 -19.69 -17.61 -3.85
N VAL A 304 -19.58 -16.47 -3.18
CA VAL A 304 -19.61 -16.38 -1.72
C VAL A 304 -20.85 -15.64 -1.24
N PRO A 305 -21.71 -16.28 -0.42
CA PRO A 305 -22.90 -15.64 0.11
C PRO A 305 -22.60 -14.38 0.94
N ALA A 306 -23.49 -13.40 0.89
CA ALA A 306 -23.38 -12.16 1.66
C ALA A 306 -23.21 -12.40 3.18
N SER A 307 -23.84 -13.45 3.70
CA SER A 307 -23.74 -13.85 5.11
C SER A 307 -22.31 -14.07 5.59
N ASN A 308 -21.41 -14.60 4.74
CA ASN A 308 -20.02 -14.85 5.11
C ASN A 308 -19.26 -13.56 5.45
N TYR A 309 -19.54 -12.48 4.72
CA TYR A 309 -18.93 -11.17 4.95
C TYR A 309 -19.48 -10.53 6.24
N TYR A 310 -20.81 -10.59 6.45
CA TYR A 310 -21.42 -10.10 7.69
C TYR A 310 -20.90 -10.86 8.92
N ASN A 311 -20.71 -12.17 8.79
CA ASN A 311 -20.11 -13.02 9.82
C ASN A 311 -18.61 -12.78 9.98
N ARG A 312 -17.99 -11.83 9.27
CA ARG A 312 -16.59 -11.42 9.41
C ARG A 312 -16.46 -9.93 9.69
N GLY A 313 -17.48 -9.40 10.38
CA GLY A 313 -17.50 -8.07 10.92
C GLY A 313 -17.75 -6.94 9.93
N ILE A 314 -18.11 -7.25 8.68
CA ILE A 314 -18.60 -6.24 7.74
C ILE A 314 -20.02 -5.84 8.13
N SER A 315 -20.30 -4.54 8.18
CA SER A 315 -21.63 -4.03 8.53
C SER A 315 -22.48 -3.81 7.29
N TYR A 316 -21.85 -3.36 6.19
CA TYR A 316 -22.52 -3.04 4.95
C TYR A 316 -21.78 -3.57 3.71
N LEU A 317 -22.52 -4.14 2.76
CA LEU A 317 -22.00 -4.60 1.47
C LEU A 317 -22.52 -3.75 0.32
N ALA A 318 -21.77 -3.68 -0.77
CA ALA A 318 -22.23 -2.99 -1.97
C ALA A 318 -23.45 -3.71 -2.54
N ASN A 319 -24.41 -2.95 -3.06
CA ASN A 319 -25.55 -3.50 -3.79
C ASN A 319 -25.09 -4.12 -5.12
N VAL A 320 -24.67 -5.38 -5.06
CA VAL A 320 -24.40 -6.23 -6.23
C VAL A 320 -25.44 -7.34 -6.20
N ASP A 321 -26.14 -7.54 -7.31
CA ASP A 321 -27.27 -8.48 -7.46
C ASP A 321 -27.18 -9.73 -6.55
N GLY A 322 -28.16 -9.93 -5.66
CA GLY A 322 -28.12 -11.02 -4.68
C GLY A 322 -29.21 -11.01 -3.59
N ASP A 323 -29.07 -11.90 -2.61
CA ASP A 323 -29.97 -12.17 -1.47
C ASP A 323 -29.80 -11.21 -0.27
N GLN A 324 -29.12 -10.09 -0.49
CA GLN A 324 -28.74 -9.14 0.55
C GLN A 324 -29.96 -8.38 1.10
N GLN A 325 -30.01 -8.18 2.41
CA GLN A 325 -31.02 -7.32 3.03
C GLN A 325 -30.68 -5.84 2.71
N ILE A 326 -31.62 -5.10 2.12
CA ILE A 326 -31.45 -3.69 1.71
C ILE A 326 -30.88 -2.82 2.85
N SER A 327 -31.35 -2.99 4.09
CA SER A 327 -30.88 -2.24 5.26
C SER A 327 -29.43 -2.54 5.68
N LYS A 328 -28.82 -3.59 5.12
CA LYS A 328 -27.40 -3.93 5.27
C LYS A 328 -26.59 -3.66 4.00
N MET A 329 -27.20 -3.08 2.98
CA MET A 329 -26.46 -2.59 1.83
C MET A 329 -25.93 -1.19 2.11
N HIS A 330 -24.77 -0.88 1.53
CA HIS A 330 -24.39 0.48 1.21
C HIS A 330 -24.63 0.73 -0.27
N TYR A 331 -25.06 1.94 -0.59
CA TYR A 331 -25.28 2.38 -1.95
C TYR A 331 -24.45 3.63 -2.20
N THR A 332 -23.56 3.51 -3.17
CA THR A 332 -23.00 4.64 -3.91
C THR A 332 -23.78 4.69 -5.22
N ALA A 333 -24.44 5.82 -5.52
CA ALA A 333 -25.01 6.02 -6.84
C ALA A 333 -23.88 5.91 -7.85
N THR A 334 -23.81 4.81 -8.60
CA THR A 334 -22.97 4.77 -9.79
C THR A 334 -23.39 5.93 -10.69
N PRO A 335 -22.56 6.41 -11.63
CA PRO A 335 -22.84 7.58 -12.49
C PRO A 335 -24.20 7.59 -13.23
N ASN A 336 -24.94 6.48 -13.15
CA ASN A 336 -26.15 6.20 -13.87
C ASN A 336 -27.44 6.44 -13.05
N TYR A 337 -27.40 6.78 -11.76
CA TYR A 337 -28.65 7.03 -10.99
C TYR A 337 -29.44 8.21 -11.58
N PHE A 338 -28.75 9.28 -11.99
CA PHE A 338 -29.29 10.35 -12.83
C PHE A 338 -29.05 10.17 -14.33
N SER A 339 -28.59 9.01 -14.80
CA SER A 339 -28.31 8.74 -16.22
C SER A 339 -27.32 9.74 -16.86
N ASP A 340 -26.12 9.88 -16.29
CA ASP A 340 -25.04 10.76 -16.76
C ASP A 340 -25.41 12.26 -16.84
N LYS A 341 -26.37 12.71 -16.03
CA LYS A 341 -26.70 14.14 -15.90
C LYS A 341 -25.75 14.82 -14.92
N ASP A 342 -25.39 16.05 -15.22
CA ASP A 342 -24.37 16.82 -14.50
C ASP A 342 -24.96 17.74 -13.40
N GLU A 343 -24.07 18.43 -12.68
CA GLU A 343 -24.44 19.39 -11.64
C GLU A 343 -25.31 20.54 -12.17
N ASN A 344 -25.12 20.94 -13.43
CA ASN A 344 -25.90 22.00 -14.07
C ASN A 344 -27.35 21.57 -14.31
N TRP A 345 -27.56 20.33 -14.72
CA TRP A 345 -28.90 19.77 -14.83
C TRP A 345 -29.57 19.69 -13.46
N PHE A 346 -28.88 19.13 -12.46
CA PHE A 346 -29.44 18.95 -11.13
C PHE A 346 -29.78 20.29 -10.46
N GLY A 347 -28.92 21.30 -10.62
CA GLY A 347 -29.13 22.66 -10.15
C GLY A 347 -30.37 23.36 -10.72
N LYS A 348 -30.89 22.92 -11.88
CA LYS A 348 -32.07 23.50 -12.53
C LYS A 348 -33.39 22.86 -12.10
N LEU A 349 -33.35 21.71 -11.45
CA LEU A 349 -34.56 21.00 -11.04
C LEU A 349 -35.37 21.81 -10.02
N SER A 350 -36.68 21.73 -10.11
CA SER A 350 -37.62 22.26 -9.12
C SER A 350 -37.66 21.36 -7.88
N LYS A 351 -38.17 21.91 -6.77
CA LYS A 351 -38.34 21.15 -5.52
C LYS A 351 -39.18 19.87 -5.70
N PRO A 352 -40.36 19.90 -6.34
CA PRO A 352 -41.14 18.68 -6.56
C PRO A 352 -40.42 17.63 -7.41
N GLU A 353 -39.63 18.04 -8.42
CA GLU A 353 -38.85 17.10 -9.23
C GLU A 353 -37.77 16.39 -8.39
N VAL A 354 -37.04 17.16 -7.57
CA VAL A 354 -35.97 16.63 -6.70
C VAL A 354 -36.55 15.70 -5.64
N GLU A 355 -37.62 16.13 -4.97
CA GLU A 355 -38.30 15.33 -3.95
C GLU A 355 -38.90 14.04 -4.54
N GLY A 356 -39.41 14.10 -5.78
CA GLY A 356 -39.91 12.93 -6.52
C GLY A 356 -38.80 11.93 -6.89
N MET A 357 -37.58 12.41 -7.11
CA MET A 357 -36.40 11.56 -7.39
C MET A 357 -35.76 10.97 -6.12
N ALA A 358 -36.11 11.47 -4.93
CA ALA A 358 -35.58 11.01 -3.64
C ALA A 358 -36.20 9.68 -3.13
N GLY A 359 -36.75 8.88 -4.03
CA GLY A 359 -37.37 7.56 -3.75
C GLY A 359 -36.37 6.42 -3.52
N ALA A 360 -35.15 6.73 -3.07
CA ALA A 360 -34.11 5.73 -2.81
C ALA A 360 -34.62 4.66 -1.83
N PRO A 361 -34.36 3.35 -2.07
CA PRO A 361 -34.64 2.31 -1.10
C PRO A 361 -34.01 2.61 0.27
N GLY A 362 -34.57 2.04 1.33
CA GLY A 362 -34.07 2.16 2.71
C GLY A 362 -32.75 1.43 2.96
N PHE A 363 -31.71 1.74 2.18
CA PHE A 363 -30.33 1.30 2.36
C PHE A 363 -29.83 1.60 3.78
N GLY A 364 -28.86 0.80 4.23
CA GLY A 364 -28.21 1.05 5.52
C GLY A 364 -27.33 2.29 5.49
N VAL A 365 -26.59 2.46 4.38
CA VAL A 365 -25.72 3.60 4.12
C VAL A 365 -25.98 4.10 2.70
N TYR A 366 -26.14 5.41 2.54
CA TYR A 366 -26.20 6.08 1.25
C TYR A 366 -25.08 7.13 1.20
N ALA A 367 -24.11 6.87 0.32
CA ALA A 367 -23.04 7.80 0.03
C ALA A 367 -23.41 8.56 -1.25
N TYR A 368 -23.64 9.87 -1.13
CA TYR A 368 -23.78 10.76 -2.29
C TYR A 368 -22.46 10.73 -3.06
N ASP A 369 -22.53 10.38 -4.35
CA ASP A 369 -21.37 9.93 -5.13
C ASP A 369 -21.20 10.70 -6.47
N PHE A 370 -20.27 10.23 -7.32
CA PHE A 370 -19.74 10.58 -8.66
C PHE A 370 -20.63 11.29 -9.69
N GLU A 371 -21.83 11.75 -9.38
CA GLU A 371 -22.69 12.42 -10.36
C GLU A 371 -22.35 13.91 -10.50
N PHE A 372 -21.67 14.49 -9.49
CA PHE A 372 -21.30 15.91 -9.49
C PHE A 372 -19.80 16.21 -9.45
N TRP A 373 -18.91 15.24 -9.16
CA TRP A 373 -17.43 15.40 -9.10
C TRP A 373 -16.93 16.71 -8.48
N ASN A 374 -17.58 17.19 -7.42
CA ASN A 374 -17.28 18.52 -6.88
C ASN A 374 -17.08 18.48 -5.38
N GLN A 375 -15.94 19.02 -4.92
CA GLN A 375 -15.69 19.25 -3.50
C GLN A 375 -16.46 20.47 -2.99
N HIS A 376 -16.84 21.39 -3.88
CA HIS A 376 -17.54 22.63 -3.56
C HIS A 376 -18.75 22.83 -4.45
N TYR A 377 -19.94 22.61 -3.88
CA TYR A 377 -21.17 22.76 -4.64
C TYR A 377 -21.54 24.24 -4.86
N PRO A 378 -22.14 24.57 -6.02
CA PRO A 378 -22.90 25.80 -6.19
C PRO A 378 -24.10 25.88 -5.24
N ALA A 379 -24.60 27.09 -4.98
CA ALA A 379 -25.70 27.32 -4.03
C ALA A 379 -26.98 26.58 -4.42
N GLU A 380 -27.30 26.55 -5.71
CA GLU A 380 -28.43 25.84 -6.28
C GLU A 380 -28.32 24.32 -6.07
N VAL A 381 -27.13 23.74 -6.23
CA VAL A 381 -26.90 22.29 -6.01
C VAL A 381 -27.06 21.95 -4.53
N LYS A 382 -26.46 22.75 -3.62
CA LYS A 382 -26.65 22.58 -2.16
C LYS A 382 -28.12 22.57 -1.80
N GLN A 383 -28.89 23.50 -2.36
CA GLN A 383 -30.32 23.63 -2.13
C GLN A 383 -31.11 22.36 -2.52
N ARG A 384 -30.79 21.75 -3.67
CA ARG A 384 -31.43 20.51 -4.11
C ARG A 384 -30.98 19.31 -3.28
N LEU A 385 -29.70 19.25 -2.92
CA LEU A 385 -29.19 18.19 -2.03
C LEU A 385 -29.89 18.21 -0.66
N ILE A 386 -30.18 19.40 -0.12
CA ILE A 386 -30.97 19.55 1.12
C ILE A 386 -32.37 18.94 0.93
N TRP A 387 -33.11 19.37 -0.10
CA TRP A 387 -34.46 18.84 -0.37
C TRP A 387 -34.47 17.33 -0.57
N PHE A 388 -33.53 16.81 -1.36
CA PHE A 388 -33.38 15.38 -1.64
C PHE A 388 -33.11 14.59 -0.37
N SER A 389 -32.18 15.07 0.45
CA SER A 389 -31.78 14.41 1.70
C SER A 389 -32.87 14.47 2.78
N ASP A 390 -33.62 15.55 2.86
CA ASP A 390 -34.72 15.71 3.82
C ASP A 390 -35.83 14.68 3.57
N VAL A 391 -36.16 14.42 2.28
CA VAL A 391 -37.09 13.35 1.91
C VAL A 391 -36.55 11.98 2.29
N ILE A 392 -35.27 11.70 1.99
CA ILE A 392 -34.65 10.42 2.38
C ILE A 392 -34.68 10.23 3.89
N LYS A 393 -34.30 11.24 4.68
CA LYS A 393 -34.33 11.15 6.15
C LYS A 393 -35.73 10.96 6.71
N LYS A 394 -36.72 11.64 6.12
CA LYS A 394 -38.12 11.50 6.50
C LYS A 394 -38.61 10.07 6.26
N ASN A 395 -38.25 9.47 5.14
CA ASN A 395 -38.67 8.12 4.77
C ASN A 395 -37.84 7.03 5.48
N HIS A 396 -36.55 7.30 5.73
CA HIS A 396 -35.57 6.35 6.23
C HIS A 396 -34.70 6.96 7.35
N PRO A 397 -35.25 7.24 8.54
CA PRO A 397 -34.56 7.97 9.61
C PRO A 397 -33.33 7.24 10.20
N LYS A 398 -33.17 5.94 9.92
CA LYS A 398 -32.03 5.12 10.36
C LYS A 398 -30.90 5.02 9.34
N MET A 399 -31.09 5.55 8.12
CA MET A 399 -30.09 5.50 7.07
C MET A 399 -28.91 6.42 7.41
N TYR A 400 -27.70 5.94 7.19
CA TYR A 400 -26.50 6.79 7.26
C TYR A 400 -26.32 7.54 5.94
N LEU A 401 -26.33 8.86 6.00
CA LEU A 401 -26.11 9.76 4.87
C LEU A 401 -24.74 10.42 4.99
N MET A 402 -23.95 10.31 3.93
CA MET A 402 -22.68 11.03 3.78
C MET A 402 -22.47 11.49 2.35
N ASP A 403 -21.75 12.58 2.20
CA ASP A 403 -21.19 13.02 0.92
C ASP A 403 -19.71 12.62 0.86
N TYR A 404 -19.36 11.89 -0.17
CA TYR A 404 -18.02 11.38 -0.40
C TYR A 404 -16.97 12.50 -0.58
N TRP A 405 -17.28 13.52 -1.40
CA TRP A 405 -16.32 14.57 -1.78
C TRP A 405 -16.36 15.77 -0.81
N GLY A 406 -17.54 16.06 -0.26
CA GLY A 406 -17.79 17.25 0.55
C GLY A 406 -18.33 16.99 1.96
N GLY A 407 -18.41 15.74 2.43
CA GLY A 407 -19.13 15.39 3.66
C GLY A 407 -18.50 15.84 4.99
N GLY A 408 -17.22 16.25 4.99
CA GLY A 408 -16.56 16.86 6.14
C GLY A 408 -16.63 18.39 6.10
N ALA A 409 -17.06 19.00 7.21
CA ALA A 409 -16.97 20.46 7.37
C ALA A 409 -15.52 20.95 7.38
N TYR A 410 -14.61 20.10 7.86
CA TYR A 410 -13.18 20.26 7.74
C TYR A 410 -12.61 19.13 6.87
N THR A 411 -12.11 19.45 5.68
CA THR A 411 -11.52 18.48 4.73
C THR A 411 -10.16 17.99 5.19
N ASN A 412 -9.62 16.96 4.51
CA ASN A 412 -8.23 16.52 4.72
C ASN A 412 -7.27 17.57 4.15
N PRO A 413 -6.56 18.39 4.97
CA PRO A 413 -5.55 19.28 4.44
C PRO A 413 -4.47 18.40 3.82
N HIS A 414 -4.08 18.72 2.59
CA HIS A 414 -3.00 18.01 1.91
C HIS A 414 -1.67 18.37 2.58
N ILE A 415 -1.39 17.80 3.76
CA ILE A 415 -0.17 18.03 4.52
C ILE A 415 0.92 17.15 3.94
N ASN A 416 1.91 17.78 3.31
CA ASN A 416 3.21 17.18 3.07
C ASN A 416 4.25 18.30 3.24
N THR A 417 5.41 18.00 3.82
CA THR A 417 6.44 19.02 4.09
C THR A 417 7.19 19.49 2.84
N VAL A 418 6.68 19.13 1.65
CA VAL A 418 7.37 19.25 0.36
C VAL A 418 6.46 19.93 -0.69
N GLY A 419 5.50 20.75 -0.25
CA GLY A 419 4.57 21.47 -1.12
C GLY A 419 3.11 21.51 -0.63
N GLY A 420 2.81 20.85 0.48
CA GLY A 420 1.50 20.82 1.13
C GLY A 420 1.35 21.87 2.23
N ALA A 421 0.22 21.80 2.94
CA ALA A 421 -0.04 22.67 4.08
C ALA A 421 1.00 22.47 5.18
N ASN A 422 1.50 23.56 5.75
CA ASN A 422 2.45 23.50 6.86
C ASN A 422 1.73 23.05 8.15
N PRO A 423 2.17 21.97 8.82
CA PRO A 423 1.52 21.49 10.05
C PRO A 423 1.40 22.57 11.13
N LYS A 424 2.35 23.50 11.21
CA LYS A 424 2.35 24.58 12.23
C LYS A 424 1.17 25.53 12.07
N ASP A 425 0.77 25.80 10.83
CA ASP A 425 -0.34 26.72 10.53
C ASP A 425 -1.70 26.14 10.90
N LEU A 426 -1.78 24.81 11.02
CA LEU A 426 -2.99 24.05 11.35
C LEU A 426 -3.14 23.81 12.87
N MET A 427 -2.11 24.09 13.67
CA MET A 427 -2.17 23.90 15.13
C MET A 427 -3.28 24.74 15.77
N LYS A 428 -3.51 25.94 15.24
CA LYS A 428 -4.56 26.87 15.71
C LYS A 428 -5.98 26.31 15.54
N ASP A 429 -6.19 25.36 14.63
CA ASP A 429 -7.50 24.79 14.34
C ASP A 429 -8.06 23.99 15.53
N TYR A 430 -7.19 23.51 16.44
CA TYR A 430 -7.61 22.89 17.70
C TYR A 430 -8.13 23.88 18.74
N GLN A 431 -7.75 25.16 18.62
CA GLN A 431 -8.20 26.24 19.50
C GLN A 431 -9.43 26.94 18.92
N GLU A 432 -9.47 27.08 17.59
CA GLU A 432 -10.54 27.71 16.84
C GLU A 432 -11.08 26.79 15.73
N PRO A 433 -11.78 25.69 16.07
CA PRO A 433 -12.28 24.75 15.08
C PRO A 433 -13.31 25.43 14.18
N LYS A 434 -12.97 25.56 12.89
CA LYS A 434 -13.82 26.18 11.86
C LYS A 434 -13.89 25.28 10.65
N ALA A 435 -15.04 25.32 9.97
CA ALA A 435 -15.15 24.64 8.68
C ALA A 435 -14.22 25.30 7.66
N ASN A 436 -13.58 24.47 6.83
CA ASN A 436 -12.83 24.90 5.65
C ASN A 436 -13.53 24.49 4.35
N ASN A 437 -14.68 23.81 4.45
CA ASN A 437 -15.53 23.44 3.33
C ASN A 437 -16.77 24.33 3.27
N SER A 438 -16.91 25.07 2.16
CA SER A 438 -18.04 25.97 1.92
C SER A 438 -19.38 25.26 1.75
N ASN A 439 -19.41 23.93 1.59
CA ASN A 439 -20.67 23.16 1.49
C ASN A 439 -21.57 23.33 2.71
N PHE A 440 -21.01 23.68 3.87
CA PHE A 440 -21.74 23.88 5.12
C PHE A 440 -22.08 25.35 5.41
N ASP A 441 -21.86 26.24 4.46
CA ASP A 441 -22.34 27.62 4.57
C ASP A 441 -23.86 27.69 4.58
N VAL A 442 -24.40 28.74 5.18
CA VAL A 442 -25.85 28.99 5.23
C VAL A 442 -26.25 29.67 3.93
N LEU A 443 -27.23 29.09 3.23
CA LEU A 443 -27.79 29.64 2.00
C LEU A 443 -28.60 30.92 2.29
N PRO A 444 -28.88 31.77 1.28
CA PRO A 444 -29.64 33.02 1.48
C PRO A 444 -31.04 32.84 2.09
N ASN A 445 -31.65 31.65 1.93
CA ASN A 445 -32.93 31.29 2.52
C ASN A 445 -32.82 30.72 3.95
N GLY A 446 -31.62 30.65 4.53
CA GLY A 446 -31.35 30.12 5.87
C GLY A 446 -31.12 28.61 5.94
N GLU A 447 -31.25 27.87 4.83
CA GLU A 447 -31.01 26.42 4.80
C GLU A 447 -29.52 26.09 4.71
N SER A 448 -29.12 24.87 5.11
CA SER A 448 -27.72 24.45 5.08
C SER A 448 -27.56 22.93 5.19
N LEU A 449 -26.47 22.39 4.62
CA LEU A 449 -26.10 20.98 4.75
C LEU A 449 -25.63 20.57 6.15
N ARG A 450 -25.51 21.52 7.10
CA ARG A 450 -25.07 21.28 8.49
C ARG A 450 -25.82 20.18 9.23
N ASN A 451 -27.09 19.98 8.93
CA ASN A 451 -27.94 18.98 9.56
C ASN A 451 -28.31 17.82 8.61
N THR A 452 -27.71 17.79 7.42
CA THR A 452 -28.08 16.87 6.34
C THR A 452 -27.33 15.56 6.43
N PHE A 453 -26.03 15.57 6.70
CA PHE A 453 -25.25 14.33 6.84
C PHE A 453 -25.17 13.92 8.31
N ASN A 454 -25.26 12.61 8.58
CA ASN A 454 -25.05 12.03 9.91
C ASN A 454 -23.76 11.19 9.97
N THR A 455 -23.00 11.19 8.88
CA THR A 455 -21.71 10.54 8.75
C THR A 455 -20.74 11.52 8.07
N THR A 456 -19.55 11.64 8.64
CA THR A 456 -18.45 12.52 8.25
C THR A 456 -17.30 11.66 7.73
N PRO A 457 -17.19 11.45 6.41
CA PRO A 457 -16.06 10.76 5.82
C PRO A 457 -14.86 11.69 5.70
N ILE A 458 -13.66 11.13 5.88
CA ILE A 458 -12.41 11.76 5.48
C ILE A 458 -11.70 10.87 4.46
N ASP A 459 -11.36 11.47 3.34
CA ASP A 459 -10.49 10.92 2.29
C ASP A 459 -9.17 10.45 2.92
N VAL A 460 -8.88 9.16 2.72
CA VAL A 460 -7.57 8.55 2.93
C VAL A 460 -7.03 7.89 1.66
N TYR A 461 -7.39 8.39 0.48
CA TYR A 461 -6.84 7.92 -0.80
C TYR A 461 -5.32 8.03 -0.77
N PRO A 462 -4.63 7.00 -1.28
CA PRO A 462 -3.21 7.08 -1.50
C PRO A 462 -2.90 8.28 -2.40
N LYS A 463 -1.98 9.12 -1.93
CA LYS A 463 -1.51 10.30 -2.64
C LYS A 463 -0.36 9.93 -3.57
N PRO A 464 0.04 10.82 -4.47
CA PRO A 464 1.16 10.53 -5.34
C PRO A 464 2.46 10.33 -4.57
N MET A 465 3.34 9.49 -5.10
CA MET A 465 4.61 9.15 -4.43
C MET A 465 5.64 10.28 -4.42
N PHE A 466 5.46 11.32 -5.23
CA PHE A 466 6.35 12.46 -5.33
C PHE A 466 5.62 13.78 -5.03
N PRO A 467 6.31 14.79 -4.50
CA PRO A 467 7.74 14.82 -4.18
C PRO A 467 8.11 14.03 -2.91
N ILE A 468 9.40 13.75 -2.75
CA ILE A 468 9.97 12.94 -1.66
C ILE A 468 10.90 13.82 -0.83
N ASP A 469 10.90 13.65 0.49
CA ASP A 469 11.83 14.36 1.37
C ASP A 469 13.22 13.71 1.45
N ASP A 470 14.17 14.36 2.11
CA ASP A 470 15.56 13.87 2.24
C ASP A 470 15.70 12.49 2.93
N LYS A 471 14.64 12.04 3.64
CA LYS A 471 14.60 10.75 4.32
C LYS A 471 13.87 9.69 3.50
N GLY A 472 13.46 9.99 2.27
CA GLY A 472 12.77 9.06 1.39
C GLY A 472 11.26 8.96 1.64
N ASN A 473 10.66 9.84 2.45
CA ASN A 473 9.21 9.80 2.70
C ASN A 473 8.45 10.44 1.54
N SER A 474 7.40 9.76 1.08
CA SER A 474 6.44 10.25 0.11
C SER A 474 5.25 10.92 0.80
N ALA A 475 4.36 11.55 0.03
CA ALA A 475 3.12 12.14 0.56
C ALA A 475 2.24 11.11 1.30
N ASN A 476 2.34 9.82 0.97
CA ASN A 476 1.59 8.74 1.62
C ASN A 476 1.93 8.55 3.10
N ASN A 477 3.17 8.83 3.50
CA ASN A 477 3.61 8.74 4.89
C ASN A 477 2.88 9.74 5.81
N PHE A 478 2.26 10.77 5.23
CA PHE A 478 1.55 11.82 5.96
C PHE A 478 0.04 11.57 6.06
N VAL A 479 -0.55 10.84 5.11
CA VAL A 479 -2.02 10.72 4.91
C VAL A 479 -2.75 10.28 6.18
N LEU A 480 -2.24 9.28 6.88
CA LEU A 480 -2.86 8.79 8.10
C LEU A 480 -2.95 9.87 9.18
N LEU A 481 -1.85 10.58 9.43
CA LEU A 481 -1.79 11.61 10.46
C LEU A 481 -2.62 12.84 10.05
N SER A 482 -2.66 13.18 8.75
CA SER A 482 -3.52 14.24 8.22
C SER A 482 -5.01 13.90 8.40
N ALA A 483 -5.39 12.65 8.13
CA ALA A 483 -6.77 12.19 8.32
C ALA A 483 -7.17 12.15 9.80
N LEU A 484 -6.25 11.73 10.67
CA LEU A 484 -6.43 11.80 12.12
C LEU A 484 -6.66 13.23 12.60
N HIS A 485 -5.88 14.18 12.08
CA HIS A 485 -6.07 15.60 12.35
C HIS A 485 -7.46 16.07 11.92
N SER A 486 -7.86 15.84 10.67
CA SER A 486 -9.16 16.31 10.16
C SER A 486 -10.34 15.72 10.91
N LEU A 487 -10.33 14.42 11.24
CA LEU A 487 -11.43 13.84 12.02
C LEU A 487 -11.47 14.40 13.45
N ARG A 488 -10.31 14.71 14.06
CA ARG A 488 -10.28 15.38 15.37
C ARG A 488 -10.87 16.79 15.28
N ILE A 489 -10.57 17.56 14.24
CA ILE A 489 -11.17 18.90 14.06
C ILE A 489 -12.68 18.81 13.81
N ASN A 490 -13.14 17.91 12.93
CA ASN A 490 -14.58 17.74 12.71
C ASN A 490 -15.34 17.35 13.99
N LYS A 491 -14.76 16.53 14.88
CA LYS A 491 -15.34 16.23 16.19
C LYS A 491 -15.52 17.46 17.08
N LEU A 492 -14.73 18.51 16.88
CA LEU A 492 -14.83 19.77 17.62
C LEU A 492 -15.85 20.75 16.98
N ILE A 493 -16.29 20.52 15.74
CA ILE A 493 -17.27 21.37 15.05
C ILE A 493 -18.69 21.07 15.58
N PRO A 494 -19.44 22.06 16.12
CA PRO A 494 -20.67 21.80 16.87
C PRO A 494 -21.76 20.99 16.17
N TYR A 495 -21.93 21.19 14.86
CA TYR A 495 -22.95 20.49 14.07
C TYR A 495 -22.46 19.15 13.49
N GLN A 496 -21.17 18.85 13.59
CA GLN A 496 -20.59 17.57 13.15
C GLN A 496 -20.35 16.61 14.32
N LYS A 497 -20.21 17.10 15.56
CA LYS A 497 -19.79 16.33 16.74
C LYS A 497 -20.57 15.03 17.02
N ASN A 498 -21.81 14.92 16.55
CA ASN A 498 -22.68 13.76 16.74
C ASN A 498 -22.71 12.81 15.53
N ASN A 499 -22.00 13.13 14.45
CA ASN A 499 -21.90 12.28 13.28
C ASN A 499 -21.05 11.04 13.56
N LYS A 500 -21.17 10.06 12.68
CA LYS A 500 -20.21 8.96 12.57
C LYS A 500 -18.97 9.43 11.82
N PHE A 501 -17.79 9.27 12.40
CA PHE A 501 -16.53 9.69 11.80
C PHE A 501 -15.83 8.50 11.17
N ILE A 502 -15.69 8.48 9.84
CA ILE A 502 -15.13 7.32 9.14
C ILE A 502 -13.96 7.71 8.25
N PHE A 503 -13.07 6.75 8.00
CA PHE A 503 -12.14 6.84 6.86
C PHE A 503 -12.83 6.33 5.61
N TYR A 504 -12.74 7.11 4.53
CA TYR A 504 -13.12 6.65 3.21
C TYR A 504 -11.83 6.41 2.42
N GLY A 505 -11.57 5.17 2.04
CA GLY A 505 -10.32 4.76 1.38
C GLY A 505 -10.53 4.08 0.03
N TRP A 506 -9.47 4.06 -0.77
CA TRP A 506 -9.33 3.27 -1.99
C TRP A 506 -8.22 2.25 -1.79
N ASN A 507 -8.36 1.08 -2.39
CA ASN A 507 -7.32 0.04 -2.36
C ASN A 507 -6.11 0.36 -3.24
N ARG A 508 -6.20 1.36 -4.12
CA ARG A 508 -5.16 1.73 -5.09
C ARG A 508 -4.91 3.23 -5.17
N TYR A 509 -3.77 3.60 -5.73
CA TYR A 509 -3.43 4.98 -6.02
C TYR A 509 -4.39 5.54 -7.07
N MET A 510 -5.05 6.64 -6.77
CA MET A 510 -5.85 7.35 -7.77
C MET A 510 -4.93 7.97 -8.83
N PRO A 511 -5.27 7.84 -10.11
CA PRO A 511 -4.43 8.32 -11.19
C PRO A 511 -4.60 9.84 -11.35
N LEU A 512 -3.52 10.52 -11.71
CA LEU A 512 -3.67 11.60 -12.69
C LEU A 512 -3.81 10.95 -14.08
N TYR A 513 -4.55 11.60 -14.99
CA TYR A 513 -4.93 11.08 -16.33
C TYR A 513 -3.79 10.49 -17.20
N LYS A 514 -2.52 10.64 -16.80
CA LYS A 514 -1.32 10.16 -17.52
C LYS A 514 -0.36 9.36 -16.64
N ASP A 515 -0.79 8.83 -15.50
CA ASP A 515 0.10 8.04 -14.67
C ASP A 515 0.50 6.72 -15.35
N PRO A 516 1.77 6.30 -15.23
CA PRO A 516 2.20 5.04 -15.81
C PRO A 516 1.50 3.88 -15.13
N ILE A 517 1.14 2.90 -15.95
CA ILE A 517 0.45 1.68 -15.56
C ILE A 517 1.42 0.64 -15.01
N ASN A 518 0.97 -0.12 -14.03
CA ASN A 518 1.65 -1.29 -13.49
C ASN A 518 1.09 -2.57 -14.15
N PRO A 519 1.95 -3.37 -14.81
CA PRO A 519 1.53 -4.63 -15.40
C PRO A 519 1.40 -5.74 -14.35
N TRP A 520 0.25 -6.43 -14.34
CA TRP A 520 0.00 -7.62 -13.54
C TRP A 520 -0.02 -8.85 -14.43
N SER A 521 0.96 -9.74 -14.24
CA SER A 521 1.14 -10.96 -15.05
C SER A 521 0.31 -12.12 -14.51
N TYR A 522 -0.46 -12.76 -15.38
CA TYR A 522 -1.30 -13.94 -15.12
C TYR A 522 -0.93 -15.07 -16.06
N ASN A 523 -0.77 -16.29 -15.54
CA ASN A 523 -0.62 -17.47 -16.38
C ASN A 523 -1.98 -18.16 -16.51
N LEU A 524 -2.54 -18.15 -17.72
CA LEU A 524 -3.79 -18.83 -18.04
C LEU A 524 -3.51 -20.29 -18.39
N THR A 525 -4.48 -21.16 -18.09
CA THR A 525 -4.44 -22.58 -18.43
C THR A 525 -5.20 -22.89 -19.71
N ASP A 526 -6.24 -22.13 -20.03
CA ASP A 526 -7.04 -22.30 -21.25
C ASP A 526 -7.61 -20.94 -21.74
N PRO A 527 -7.16 -20.44 -22.90
CA PRO A 527 -5.97 -20.90 -23.63
C PRO A 527 -4.70 -20.72 -22.80
N LYS A 528 -3.71 -21.59 -22.99
CA LYS A 528 -2.43 -21.51 -22.24
C LYS A 528 -1.63 -20.29 -22.71
N GLY A 529 -1.22 -19.43 -21.78
CA GLY A 529 -0.39 -18.25 -22.09
C GLY A 529 -0.26 -17.28 -20.93
N GLU A 530 0.41 -16.16 -21.17
CA GLU A 530 0.52 -15.05 -20.21
C GLU A 530 -0.44 -13.92 -20.62
N LEU A 531 -1.38 -13.60 -19.74
CA LEU A 531 -2.21 -12.40 -19.83
C LEU A 531 -1.63 -11.34 -18.91
N ILE A 532 -1.44 -10.12 -19.40
CA ILE A 532 -0.96 -8.99 -18.60
C ILE A 532 -2.08 -7.97 -18.51
N MET A 533 -2.60 -7.73 -17.30
CA MET A 533 -3.57 -6.66 -17.07
C MET A 533 -2.85 -5.43 -16.57
N ASN A 534 -3.03 -4.32 -17.26
CA ASN A 534 -2.44 -3.05 -16.84
C ASN A 534 -3.39 -2.36 -15.86
N GLN A 535 -2.86 -1.95 -14.72
CA GLN A 535 -3.63 -1.34 -13.63
C GLN A 535 -2.82 -0.26 -12.91
N LEU A 536 -3.47 0.48 -12.03
CA LEU A 536 -2.79 1.42 -11.15
C LEU A 536 -2.02 0.69 -10.06
N GLU A 537 -1.06 1.40 -9.46
CA GLU A 537 -0.34 0.90 -8.29
C GLU A 537 -1.33 0.64 -7.14
N MET A 538 -1.09 -0.44 -6.39
CA MET A 538 -1.85 -0.80 -5.20
C MET A 538 -1.23 -0.18 -3.95
N MET A 539 -2.08 0.25 -3.02
CA MET A 539 -1.65 0.71 -1.69
C MET A 539 -0.84 -0.38 -0.96
N PRO A 540 0.21 -0.02 -0.19
CA PRO A 540 0.91 -0.95 0.67
C PRO A 540 0.02 -1.58 1.76
N ALA A 541 0.26 -2.84 2.08
CA ALA A 541 -0.47 -3.55 3.14
C ALA A 541 -0.30 -2.92 4.53
N SER A 542 0.88 -2.37 4.85
CA SER A 542 1.12 -1.66 6.10
C SER A 542 0.21 -0.44 6.25
N GLN A 543 0.00 0.30 5.16
CA GLN A 543 -0.89 1.45 5.11
C GLN A 543 -2.37 1.04 5.21
N ALA A 544 -2.77 -0.02 4.48
CA ALA A 544 -4.14 -0.55 4.56
C ALA A 544 -4.51 -1.02 5.98
N LEU A 545 -3.61 -1.77 6.64
CA LEU A 545 -3.81 -2.20 8.02
C LEU A 545 -3.88 -1.00 8.97
N SER A 546 -3.06 0.04 8.73
CA SER A 546 -3.07 1.27 9.52
C SER A 546 -4.40 2.01 9.41
N PHE A 547 -4.89 2.25 8.20
CA PHE A 547 -6.18 2.90 8.01
C PHE A 547 -7.33 2.10 8.65
N SER A 548 -7.33 0.77 8.51
CA SER A 548 -8.33 -0.07 9.17
C SER A 548 -8.29 0.04 10.69
N LEU A 549 -7.12 -0.14 11.32
CA LEU A 549 -6.99 -0.09 12.77
C LEU A 549 -7.29 1.30 13.34
N PHE A 550 -6.73 2.37 12.77
CA PHE A 550 -6.94 3.72 13.28
C PHE A 550 -8.38 4.18 13.12
N SER A 551 -9.03 3.83 12.01
CA SER A 551 -10.45 4.16 11.79
C SER A 551 -11.38 3.46 12.78
N LEU A 552 -11.09 2.21 13.14
CA LEU A 552 -11.94 1.42 14.05
C LEU A 552 -11.64 1.67 15.53
N VAL A 553 -10.37 1.84 15.90
CA VAL A 553 -9.97 2.05 17.29
C VAL A 553 -10.29 3.46 17.76
N LEU A 554 -10.05 4.49 16.93
CA LEU A 554 -10.19 5.90 17.34
C LEU A 554 -11.50 6.56 16.88
N PHE A 555 -12.14 6.01 15.86
CA PHE A 555 -13.31 6.59 15.21
C PHE A 555 -14.41 5.55 14.99
N ASP A 556 -15.32 5.79 14.05
CA ASP A 556 -16.53 5.01 13.85
C ASP A 556 -16.44 3.98 12.72
N GLY A 557 -15.28 3.81 12.08
CA GLY A 557 -15.04 2.77 11.08
C GLY A 557 -14.62 3.29 9.72
N PHE A 558 -14.83 2.51 8.66
CA PHE A 558 -14.33 2.82 7.32
C PHE A 558 -15.28 2.41 6.20
N TYR A 559 -15.12 3.06 5.06
CA TYR A 559 -15.62 2.67 3.77
C TYR A 559 -14.43 2.38 2.85
N LEU A 560 -14.29 1.14 2.36
CA LEU A 560 -13.28 0.77 1.38
C LEU A 560 -13.93 0.59 0.01
N TRP A 561 -13.63 1.52 -0.89
CA TRP A 561 -14.08 1.48 -2.28
C TRP A 561 -13.16 0.62 -3.16
N HIS A 562 -13.75 0.01 -4.19
CA HIS A 562 -13.06 -0.76 -5.23
C HIS A 562 -13.73 -0.49 -6.58
N ASP A 563 -12.95 -0.49 -7.66
CA ASP A 563 -13.42 -0.24 -9.03
C ASP A 563 -14.06 -1.43 -9.73
N GLY A 564 -14.19 -2.57 -9.03
CA GLY A 564 -14.62 -3.82 -9.60
C GLY A 564 -15.75 -4.40 -8.75
N GLY A 565 -16.78 -4.92 -9.43
CA GLY A 565 -17.85 -5.68 -8.77
C GLY A 565 -17.36 -7.04 -8.28
N ALA A 566 -18.32 -7.90 -7.92
CA ALA A 566 -18.01 -9.27 -7.51
C ALA A 566 -17.24 -10.02 -8.63
N ALA A 567 -16.17 -10.73 -8.27
CA ALA A 567 -15.30 -11.41 -9.22
C ALA A 567 -15.34 -12.93 -9.09
N SER A 568 -15.06 -13.61 -10.21
CA SER A 568 -14.99 -15.07 -10.28
C SER A 568 -13.67 -15.63 -9.76
N ARG A 569 -13.74 -16.86 -9.24
CA ARG A 569 -12.58 -17.69 -8.85
C ARG A 569 -11.96 -18.45 -10.00
N ASP A 570 -12.60 -18.50 -11.16
CA ASP A 570 -12.05 -19.16 -12.34
C ASP A 570 -10.81 -18.37 -12.84
N PRO A 571 -9.61 -18.99 -12.81
CA PRO A 571 -8.38 -18.33 -13.24
C PRO A 571 -8.36 -18.01 -14.74
N ASN A 572 -9.32 -18.50 -15.53
CA ASN A 572 -9.45 -18.20 -16.96
C ASN A 572 -10.63 -17.26 -17.27
N ALA A 573 -11.36 -16.76 -16.26
CA ALA A 573 -12.56 -15.96 -16.47
C ALA A 573 -12.30 -14.51 -16.90
N TYR A 574 -11.38 -14.29 -17.84
CA TYR A 574 -11.08 -12.96 -18.35
C TYR A 574 -11.90 -12.64 -19.60
N HIS A 575 -12.81 -11.68 -19.48
CA HIS A 575 -13.50 -11.11 -20.63
C HIS A 575 -12.74 -9.88 -21.10
N VAL A 576 -11.80 -10.09 -22.03
CA VAL A 576 -10.94 -9.04 -22.54
C VAL A 576 -11.45 -8.54 -23.88
N SER A 577 -11.53 -7.22 -24.03
CA SER A 577 -11.86 -6.54 -25.29
C SER A 577 -11.01 -5.29 -25.37
N LYS A 578 -10.50 -4.95 -26.56
CA LYS A 578 -9.75 -3.71 -26.77
C LYS A 578 -10.58 -2.46 -26.51
N ASP A 579 -11.90 -2.58 -26.61
CA ASP A 579 -12.87 -1.53 -26.30
C ASP A 579 -13.41 -1.66 -24.86
N GLY A 580 -12.93 -2.64 -24.09
CA GLY A 580 -13.32 -2.86 -22.71
C GLY A 580 -12.83 -1.72 -21.80
N PRO A 581 -13.60 -1.34 -20.77
CA PRO A 581 -13.16 -0.36 -19.79
C PRO A 581 -11.89 -0.89 -19.10
N GLY A 582 -10.83 -0.07 -19.00
CA GLY A 582 -9.58 -0.46 -18.33
C GLY A 582 -8.35 0.24 -18.89
N TRP A 583 -7.19 0.06 -18.24
CA TRP A 583 -5.91 0.65 -18.65
C TRP A 583 -5.18 -0.18 -19.71
N GLY A 584 -5.91 -1.02 -20.45
CA GLY A 584 -5.38 -1.96 -21.45
C GLY A 584 -4.91 -3.30 -20.89
N TYR A 585 -4.59 -4.22 -21.80
CA TYR A 585 -4.04 -5.53 -21.49
C TYR A 585 -3.15 -6.02 -22.65
N GLU A 586 -2.34 -7.03 -22.39
CA GLU A 586 -1.51 -7.71 -23.39
C GLU A 586 -1.69 -9.22 -23.28
N TRP A 587 -1.77 -9.91 -24.42
CA TRP A 587 -1.90 -11.36 -24.50
C TRP A 587 -0.69 -11.98 -25.19
N TYR A 588 -0.04 -12.92 -24.51
CA TYR A 588 1.11 -13.68 -25.00
C TYR A 588 0.79 -15.17 -24.96
N PRO A 589 0.26 -15.75 -26.05
CA PRO A 589 -0.11 -17.15 -26.08
C PRO A 589 1.13 -18.06 -25.97
N ALA A 590 1.02 -19.16 -25.23
CA ALA A 590 2.16 -20.06 -25.00
C ALA A 590 2.69 -20.72 -26.29
N ASP A 591 1.84 -20.82 -27.32
CA ASP A 591 2.16 -21.36 -28.64
C ASP A 591 2.50 -20.27 -29.68
N ASN A 592 2.49 -18.99 -29.29
CA ASN A 592 2.64 -17.82 -30.17
C ASN A 592 1.59 -17.70 -31.30
N LYS A 593 0.50 -18.46 -31.24
CA LYS A 593 -0.49 -18.56 -32.32
C LYS A 593 -1.91 -18.31 -31.86
N THR A 594 -2.24 -18.72 -30.63
CA THR A 594 -3.61 -18.64 -30.12
C THR A 594 -4.09 -17.18 -30.06
N PRO A 595 -5.15 -16.80 -30.78
CA PRO A 595 -5.58 -15.41 -30.84
C PRO A 595 -6.26 -14.97 -29.55
N GLU A 596 -6.24 -13.65 -29.32
CA GLU A 596 -6.88 -12.97 -28.20
C GLU A 596 -8.38 -13.28 -28.07
N SER A 597 -9.07 -13.55 -29.19
CA SER A 597 -10.50 -13.90 -29.22
C SER A 597 -10.85 -15.20 -28.49
N GLU A 598 -9.87 -16.04 -28.17
CA GLU A 598 -10.09 -17.27 -27.40
C GLU A 598 -9.97 -17.04 -25.88
N VAL A 599 -9.43 -15.90 -25.42
CA VAL A 599 -9.29 -15.60 -23.98
C VAL A 599 -10.67 -15.49 -23.34
N GLY A 600 -10.91 -16.33 -22.33
CA GLY A 600 -12.16 -16.35 -21.56
C GLY A 600 -13.40 -16.83 -22.34
N ARG A 601 -13.24 -17.37 -23.55
CA ARG A 601 -14.36 -17.89 -24.37
C ARG A 601 -15.18 -18.97 -23.65
N ASN A 602 -14.51 -19.77 -22.82
CA ASN A 602 -15.11 -20.86 -22.05
C ASN A 602 -15.42 -20.49 -20.59
N ALA A 603 -15.20 -19.24 -20.20
CA ALA A 603 -15.38 -18.77 -18.84
C ALA A 603 -16.85 -18.87 -18.40
N LYS A 604 -17.05 -19.19 -17.12
CA LYS A 604 -18.37 -19.17 -16.47
C LYS A 604 -18.37 -18.16 -15.34
N GLY A 605 -19.51 -17.51 -15.10
CA GLY A 605 -19.67 -16.57 -13.99
C GLY A 605 -19.22 -15.15 -14.34
N LYS A 606 -18.84 -14.37 -13.32
CA LYS A 606 -18.36 -12.99 -13.50
C LYS A 606 -16.89 -12.99 -13.95
N GLY A 607 -16.39 -11.82 -14.36
CA GLY A 607 -14.99 -11.67 -14.73
C GLY A 607 -14.02 -11.95 -13.57
N ALA A 608 -12.84 -12.47 -13.91
CA ALA A 608 -11.71 -12.60 -13.00
C ALA A 608 -11.16 -11.21 -12.61
N PRO A 609 -10.50 -11.10 -11.44
CA PRO A 609 -9.92 -9.84 -10.98
C PRO A 609 -8.79 -9.35 -11.91
N TRP A 610 -8.69 -8.04 -12.10
CA TRP A 610 -7.62 -7.45 -12.94
C TRP A 610 -6.28 -7.24 -12.23
N TYR A 611 -6.24 -7.39 -10.90
CA TYR A 611 -5.06 -7.26 -10.03
C TYR A 611 -5.26 -8.07 -8.75
N TRP A 612 -4.18 -8.36 -8.01
CA TRP A 612 -4.28 -8.96 -6.68
C TRP A 612 -4.59 -7.87 -5.64
N ASP A 613 -5.73 -7.97 -4.98
CA ASP A 613 -6.22 -6.99 -4.03
C ASP A 613 -5.78 -7.28 -2.58
N PHE A 614 -4.48 -7.21 -2.31
CA PHE A 614 -3.95 -7.38 -0.95
C PHE A 614 -4.51 -6.36 0.05
N PRO A 615 -4.68 -5.06 -0.27
CA PRO A 615 -5.15 -4.09 0.72
C PRO A 615 -6.47 -4.48 1.39
N THR A 616 -7.41 -5.03 0.64
CA THR A 616 -8.70 -5.51 1.16
C THR A 616 -8.54 -6.59 2.24
N GLU A 617 -7.61 -7.54 2.07
CA GLU A 617 -7.26 -8.54 3.10
C GLU A 617 -6.80 -7.86 4.40
N TYR A 618 -5.97 -6.82 4.27
CA TYR A 618 -5.41 -6.11 5.42
C TYR A 618 -6.43 -5.17 6.10
N TYR A 619 -7.41 -4.64 5.35
CA TYR A 619 -8.56 -3.97 5.95
C TYR A 619 -9.40 -4.94 6.78
N ALA A 620 -9.69 -6.13 6.24
CA ALA A 620 -10.45 -7.16 6.94
C ALA A 620 -9.68 -7.70 8.16
N LEU A 621 -8.36 -7.90 8.05
CA LEU A 621 -7.49 -8.23 9.17
C LEU A 621 -7.55 -7.16 10.27
N GLY A 622 -7.45 -5.88 9.91
CA GLY A 622 -7.55 -4.78 10.86
C GLY A 622 -8.89 -4.78 11.61
N ASN A 623 -9.99 -5.13 10.94
CA ASN A 623 -11.30 -5.30 11.57
C ASN A 623 -11.30 -6.44 12.60
N TRP A 624 -10.76 -7.60 12.23
CA TRP A 624 -10.62 -8.72 13.16
C TRP A 624 -9.73 -8.38 14.35
N MET A 625 -8.63 -7.64 14.14
CA MET A 625 -7.73 -7.20 15.21
C MET A 625 -8.40 -6.19 16.13
N ALA A 626 -9.14 -5.21 15.59
CA ALA A 626 -9.91 -4.24 16.35
C ALA A 626 -11.01 -4.92 17.20
N LYS A 627 -11.63 -6.00 16.70
CA LYS A 627 -12.59 -6.79 17.47
C LYS A 627 -12.00 -7.35 18.77
N ARG A 628 -10.69 -7.64 18.80
CA ARG A 628 -10.00 -8.15 20.01
C ARG A 628 -9.88 -7.13 21.13
N VAL A 629 -10.21 -5.86 20.87
CA VAL A 629 -10.24 -4.77 21.85
C VAL A 629 -11.61 -4.09 21.92
N GLU A 630 -12.67 -4.72 21.38
CA GLU A 630 -14.04 -4.19 21.42
C GLU A 630 -14.48 -3.79 22.83
N ASP A 631 -14.11 -4.58 23.83
CA ASP A 631 -14.44 -4.36 25.23
C ASP A 631 -13.85 -3.07 25.83
N VAL A 632 -12.90 -2.46 25.11
CA VAL A 632 -12.28 -1.17 25.45
C VAL A 632 -12.78 -0.06 24.51
N ILE A 633 -12.79 -0.30 23.20
CA ILE A 633 -13.04 0.75 22.21
C ILE A 633 -14.52 1.16 22.10
N VAL A 634 -15.45 0.32 22.57
CA VAL A 634 -16.88 0.66 22.64
C VAL A 634 -17.17 1.38 23.96
N GLY A 635 -17.37 2.70 23.87
CA GLY A 635 -17.65 3.58 25.00
C GLY A 635 -16.43 3.95 25.84
N GLY A 636 -15.22 3.68 25.34
CA GLY A 636 -13.97 4.16 25.93
C GLY A 636 -13.64 5.60 25.53
N THR A 637 -12.65 6.17 26.21
CA THR A 637 -12.17 7.54 25.98
C THR A 637 -10.78 7.52 25.34
N ASN A 638 -10.59 8.32 24.29
CA ASN A 638 -9.30 8.47 23.61
C ASN A 638 -8.33 9.29 24.47
N VAL A 639 -7.09 8.81 24.60
CA VAL A 639 -5.99 9.48 25.31
C VAL A 639 -4.70 9.28 24.51
N ASP A 640 -4.02 10.35 24.14
CA ASP A 640 -2.66 10.25 23.58
C ASP A 640 -1.66 9.98 24.71
N LEU A 641 -0.65 9.14 24.47
CA LEU A 641 0.27 8.69 25.52
C LEU A 641 1.60 9.46 25.50
N THR A 642 2.13 9.72 26.70
CA THR A 642 3.50 10.20 26.88
C THR A 642 4.49 9.10 26.46
N PHE A 643 5.55 9.47 25.76
CA PHE A 643 6.61 8.55 25.35
C PHE A 643 8.02 9.13 25.51
N GLU A 644 9.01 8.26 25.68
CA GLU A 644 10.42 8.66 25.80
C GLU A 644 11.07 8.77 24.43
N ARG A 645 11.72 9.90 24.15
CA ARG A 645 12.55 10.13 22.97
C ARG A 645 13.85 10.79 23.39
N ASP A 646 14.98 10.22 22.97
CA ASP A 646 16.32 10.77 23.20
C ASP A 646 16.55 11.12 24.69
N GLY A 647 16.09 10.24 25.60
CA GLY A 647 16.18 10.40 27.05
C GLY A 647 15.19 11.40 27.69
N ASN A 648 14.28 11.99 26.91
CA ASN A 648 13.30 12.97 27.37
C ASN A 648 11.87 12.46 27.19
N TRP A 649 11.00 12.76 28.15
CA TRP A 649 9.57 12.47 28.04
C TRP A 649 8.89 13.53 27.16
N VAL A 650 8.21 13.06 26.11
CA VAL A 650 7.38 13.88 25.23
C VAL A 650 5.94 13.77 25.71
N GLU A 651 5.43 14.84 26.30
CA GLU A 651 4.04 14.90 26.78
C GLU A 651 3.06 15.12 25.62
N PRO A 652 1.92 14.40 25.61
CA PRO A 652 0.94 14.48 24.54
C PRO A 652 0.22 15.83 24.54
N LYS A 653 -0.09 16.35 23.34
CA LYS A 653 -0.93 17.55 23.16
C LYS A 653 -2.14 17.24 22.29
N LYS A 654 -3.14 18.13 22.27
CA LYS A 654 -4.36 17.92 21.46
C LYS A 654 -4.02 17.81 19.96
N GLU A 655 -3.03 18.58 19.55
CA GLU A 655 -2.45 18.66 18.22
C GLU A 655 -1.40 17.56 17.90
N GLN A 656 -1.36 16.47 18.67
CA GLN A 656 -0.33 15.42 18.55
C GLN A 656 -0.13 14.87 17.13
N ALA A 657 -1.20 14.75 16.34
CA ALA A 657 -1.09 14.28 14.96
C ALA A 657 -0.25 15.23 14.08
N LEU A 658 -0.44 16.54 14.22
CA LEU A 658 0.34 17.55 13.52
C LEU A 658 1.78 17.65 14.05
N LEU A 659 1.96 17.50 15.37
CA LEU A 659 3.31 17.47 15.97
C LEU A 659 4.09 16.24 15.51
N ALA A 660 3.41 15.11 15.36
CA ALA A 660 4.01 13.89 14.82
C ALA A 660 4.47 14.08 13.39
N ILE A 661 3.69 14.79 12.56
CA ILE A 661 4.09 15.18 11.22
C ILE A 661 5.29 16.14 11.23
N ASP A 662 5.17 17.28 11.91
CA ASP A 662 6.16 18.37 11.91
C ASP A 662 7.54 17.88 12.37
N GLN A 663 7.56 17.04 13.41
CA GLN A 663 8.78 16.57 14.06
C GLN A 663 9.20 15.16 13.65
N LYS A 664 8.45 14.53 12.73
CA LYS A 664 8.61 13.13 12.29
C LYS A 664 8.72 12.18 13.48
N LEU A 665 7.75 12.26 14.38
CA LEU A 665 7.66 11.44 15.60
C LEU A 665 6.76 10.22 15.39
N PRO A 666 6.95 9.16 16.20
CA PRO A 666 5.89 8.19 16.43
C PRO A 666 4.60 8.85 16.88
N PHE A 667 3.49 8.28 16.46
CA PHE A 667 2.17 8.60 16.98
C PHE A 667 1.69 7.46 17.87
N VAL A 668 1.49 7.75 19.16
CA VAL A 668 1.08 6.77 20.17
C VAL A 668 -0.17 7.27 20.87
N THR A 669 -1.21 6.47 20.81
CA THR A 669 -2.52 6.79 21.38
C THR A 669 -3.15 5.58 22.03
N ALA A 670 -4.18 5.79 22.82
CA ALA A 670 -4.88 4.75 23.52
C ALA A 670 -6.37 5.04 23.68
N ILE A 671 -7.14 3.99 23.87
CA ILE A 671 -8.49 4.06 24.39
C ILE A 671 -8.51 3.45 25.79
N VAL A 672 -9.14 4.13 26.74
CA VAL A 672 -9.31 3.66 28.11
C VAL A 672 -10.79 3.51 28.42
N LYS A 673 -11.15 2.36 29.01
CA LYS A 673 -12.48 2.12 29.57
C LYS A 673 -12.32 1.40 30.90
N ASP A 674 -12.75 2.06 31.98
CA ASP A 674 -12.49 1.62 33.35
C ASP A 674 -10.97 1.39 33.55
N LYS A 675 -10.56 0.15 33.83
CA LYS A 675 -9.14 -0.23 33.95
C LYS A 675 -8.56 -0.86 32.71
N LYS A 676 -9.34 -1.02 31.64
CA LYS A 676 -8.87 -1.66 30.43
C LYS A 676 -8.32 -0.60 29.49
N ILE A 677 -7.22 -0.93 28.81
CA ILE A 677 -6.58 -0.05 27.84
C ILE A 677 -6.28 -0.80 26.56
N ALA A 678 -6.48 -0.12 25.42
CA ALA A 678 -6.00 -0.54 24.12
C ALA A 678 -5.06 0.56 23.61
N VAL A 679 -3.80 0.21 23.33
CA VAL A 679 -2.78 1.15 22.85
C VAL A 679 -2.53 0.89 21.38
N LEU A 680 -2.57 1.94 20.56
CA LEU A 680 -2.29 1.91 19.14
C LEU A 680 -1.12 2.85 18.84
N ALA A 681 -0.12 2.33 18.13
CA ALA A 681 1.09 3.07 17.82
C ALA A 681 1.51 2.85 16.37
N ILE A 682 2.12 3.88 15.78
CA ILE A 682 2.73 3.81 14.45
C ILE A 682 3.85 4.85 14.33
N ASP A 683 4.87 4.54 13.53
CA ASP A 683 5.87 5.51 13.09
C ASP A 683 5.86 5.52 11.56
N THR A 684 5.03 6.39 10.96
CA THR A 684 4.82 6.40 9.50
C THR A 684 6.04 6.89 8.72
N PHE A 685 7.02 7.48 9.40
CA PHE A 685 8.27 8.00 8.85
C PHE A 685 9.46 7.08 9.13
N GLN A 686 9.23 5.95 9.79
CA GLN A 686 10.25 4.97 10.07
C GLN A 686 10.61 4.18 8.80
N SER A 687 11.91 4.02 8.54
CA SER A 687 12.44 3.13 7.51
C SER A 687 11.73 1.77 7.55
N PRO A 688 11.30 1.20 6.40
CA PRO A 688 10.36 0.08 6.32
C PRO A 688 10.84 -1.22 7.00
N THR A 689 12.15 -1.32 7.26
CA THR A 689 12.78 -2.50 7.88
C THR A 689 13.36 -2.23 9.26
N ALA A 690 13.22 -1.01 9.78
CA ALA A 690 13.72 -0.67 11.11
C ALA A 690 12.81 -1.25 12.20
N SER A 691 13.41 -1.68 13.30
CA SER A 691 12.69 -1.98 14.55
C SER A 691 12.97 -0.88 15.56
N LYS A 692 11.95 -0.48 16.31
CA LYS A 692 12.04 0.55 17.34
C LYS A 692 11.26 0.13 18.56
N THR A 693 11.94 0.12 19.70
CA THR A 693 11.30 -0.03 21.02
C THR A 693 11.14 1.35 21.63
N LEU A 694 9.93 1.68 22.03
CA LEU A 694 9.56 2.98 22.58
C LEU A 694 9.05 2.77 24.01
N LYS A 695 9.62 3.49 24.99
CA LYS A 695 9.03 3.53 26.33
C LYS A 695 7.85 4.50 26.34
N VAL A 696 6.75 4.07 26.93
CA VAL A 696 5.51 4.83 27.05
C VAL A 696 5.05 4.83 28.51
N ARG A 697 4.40 5.91 28.92
CA ARG A 697 3.74 6.01 30.22
C ARG A 697 2.23 5.84 30.03
N LEU A 698 1.67 4.85 30.73
CA LEU A 698 0.23 4.59 30.74
C LEU A 698 -0.50 5.61 31.64
N PRO A 699 -1.83 5.75 31.50
CA PRO A 699 -2.61 6.72 32.30
C PRO A 699 -2.52 6.55 33.82
N ASP A 700 -2.16 5.36 34.31
CA ASP A 700 -1.93 5.06 35.74
C ASP A 700 -0.48 5.37 36.19
N GLY A 701 0.34 5.96 35.33
CA GLY A 701 1.76 6.22 35.56
C GLY A 701 2.68 5.03 35.31
N THR A 702 2.16 3.84 34.99
CA THR A 702 2.99 2.67 34.70
C THR A 702 3.82 2.92 33.44
N GLU A 703 5.14 2.78 33.56
CA GLU A 703 6.05 2.83 32.41
C GLU A 703 6.22 1.43 31.81
N THR A 704 6.13 1.35 30.49
CA THR A 704 6.26 0.09 29.75
C THR A 704 6.85 0.32 28.37
N SER A 705 7.31 -0.74 27.71
CA SER A 705 7.83 -0.67 26.35
C SER A 705 6.82 -1.20 25.34
N ILE A 706 6.76 -0.55 24.19
CA ILE A 706 6.09 -1.04 22.98
C ILE A 706 7.09 -1.14 21.83
N GLU A 707 6.89 -2.10 20.95
CA GLU A 707 7.70 -2.28 19.74
C GLU A 707 6.93 -1.84 18.51
N MET A 708 7.65 -1.26 17.56
CA MET A 708 7.18 -0.87 16.23
C MET A 708 8.17 -1.38 15.19
N TYR A 709 7.68 -1.77 14.02
CA TYR A 709 8.51 -2.26 12.91
C TYR A 709 8.07 -1.61 11.60
N GLY A 710 9.02 -1.05 10.85
CA GLY A 710 8.71 -0.30 9.64
C GLY A 710 7.67 0.78 9.89
N ASN A 711 6.79 0.98 8.92
CA ASN A 711 5.57 1.78 9.04
C ASN A 711 4.34 0.91 9.37
N TRP A 712 4.52 -0.28 9.96
CA TRP A 712 3.41 -1.14 10.37
C TRP A 712 2.79 -0.68 11.70
N PRO A 713 1.45 -0.66 11.81
CA PRO A 713 0.77 -0.28 13.03
C PRO A 713 0.92 -1.38 14.09
N SER A 714 1.00 -0.98 15.36
CA SER A 714 1.13 -1.88 16.50
C SER A 714 -0.01 -1.67 17.47
N LEU A 715 -0.81 -2.72 17.71
CA LEU A 715 -1.94 -2.71 18.62
C LEU A 715 -1.60 -3.55 19.86
N TYR A 716 -1.89 -3.00 21.03
CA TYR A 716 -1.69 -3.65 22.32
C TYR A 716 -2.94 -3.55 23.19
N ARG A 717 -3.09 -4.47 24.14
CA ARG A 717 -4.10 -4.41 25.20
C ARG A 717 -3.47 -4.58 26.57
N GLY A 718 -4.07 -3.97 27.59
CA GLY A 718 -3.57 -4.07 28.97
C GLY A 718 -4.64 -3.80 30.01
N ILE A 719 -4.22 -3.92 31.28
CA ILE A 719 -5.01 -3.56 32.45
C ILE A 719 -4.20 -2.55 33.29
N LEU A 720 -4.80 -1.40 33.56
CA LEU A 720 -4.26 -0.33 34.39
C LEU A 720 -4.36 -0.70 35.87
N LYS A 721 -3.39 -0.24 36.66
CA LYS A 721 -3.39 -0.34 38.12
C LYS A 721 -4.46 0.59 38.71
N LYS A 722 -4.87 0.27 39.94
CA LYS A 722 -5.85 1.05 40.70
C LYS A 722 -5.27 2.39 41.14
#